data_AF-P35590-F1
#
_entry.id   AF-P35590-F1
#
_cell.length_a   1.000
_cell.length_b   1.000
_cell.length_c   1.000
_cell.angle_alpha   90.00
_cell.angle_beta   90.00
_cell.angle_gamma   90.00
#
_symmetry.space_group_name_H-M   'P 1'
#
loop_
_entity.id
_entity.type
_entity.pdbx_description
1 polymer ?
#
loop_
_entity_poly.entity_id
_entity_poly.type
_entity_poly.pdbx_seq_one_letter_code
_entity_poly.pdbx_strand_id
1 'polypeptide(L)'
;MVWRVPPFLLPILFLASHVGAAVDLTLLANLRLTDPQRFFLTCVSGEAGAGRGSDAWGPPLLLEKDDRIVRTPPGPPLRLARNGSHQVTLRGFSKPSDLVGVFSCVGGAGARRTRVIYVHNSPGAHLLPDKVTHTVNKGDTAVLSARVHKEKQTDVIWKSNGSYFYTLDWHEAQDGRFLLQLPNVQPPSSGIYSATYLEASPLGSAFFRLIVRGCGAGRWGPGCTKECPGCLHGGVCHDHDGECVCPPGFTGTRCEQACREGRFGQSCQEQCPGISGCRGLTFCLPDPYGCSCGSGWRGSQCQEACAPGHFGADCRLQCQCQNGGTCDRFSGCVCPSGWHGVHCEKSDRIPQILNMASELEFNLETMPRINCAAAGNPFPVRGSIELRKPDGTVLLSTKAIVEPEKTTAEFEVPRLVLADSGFWECRVSTSGGQDSRRFKVNVKVPPVPLAAPRLLTKQSRQLVVSPLVSFSGDGPISTVRLHYRPQDSTMDWSTIVVDPSENVTLMNLRPKTGYSVRVQLSRPGEGGEGAWGPPTLMTTDCPEPLLQPWLEGWHVEGTDRLRVSWSLPLVPGPLVGDGFLLRLWDGTRGQERRENVSSPQARTALLTGLTPGTHYQLDVQLYHCTLLGPASPPAHVLLPPSGPPAPRHLHAQALSDSEIQLTWKHPEALPGPISKYVVEVQVAGGAGDPLWIDVDRPEETSTIIRGLNASTRYLFRMRASIQGLGDWSNTVEESTLGNGLQAEGPVQESRAAEEGLDQQLILAVVGSVSATCLTILAALLTLVCIRRSCLHRRRTFTYQSGSGEETILQFSSGTLTLTRRPKLQPEPLSYPVLEWEDITFEDLIGEGNFGQVIRAMIKKDGLKMNAAIKMLKEYASENDHRDFAGELEVLCKLGHHPNIINLLGACKNRGYLYIAIEYAPYGNLLDFLRKSRVLETDPAFAREHGTASTLSSRQLLRFASDAANGMQYLSEKQFIHRDLAARNVLVGENLASKIADFGLSRGEEVYVKKTMGRLPVRWMAIESLNYSVYTTKSDVWSFGVLLWEIVSLGGTPYCGMTCAELYEKLPQGYRMEQPRNCDDEVYELMRQCWRDRPYERPPFAQIALQLGRMLEARKAYVNMSLFENFTYAGIDATAEEA
;
A
#
# COMPACT_ATOMS: atom_id res chain seq x y z
N MET A 1 -5.41 -38.19 -2.20
CA MET A 1 -6.52 -37.33 -2.69
C MET A 1 -6.88 -36.33 -1.60
N VAL A 2 -6.04 -35.31 -1.38
CA VAL A 2 -6.26 -34.28 -0.35
C VAL A 2 -6.64 -33.00 -1.07
N TRP A 3 -7.88 -32.55 -0.87
CA TRP A 3 -8.49 -31.40 -1.52
C TRP A 3 -7.77 -30.11 -1.09
N ARG A 4 -7.07 -29.46 -2.01
CA ARG A 4 -6.63 -28.07 -1.89
C ARG A 4 -7.59 -27.20 -2.69
N VAL A 5 -8.53 -26.57 -1.98
CA VAL A 5 -9.40 -25.53 -2.54
C VAL A 5 -8.57 -24.23 -2.66
N PRO A 6 -8.43 -23.63 -3.86
CA PRO A 6 -7.62 -22.43 -4.05
C PRO A 6 -8.40 -21.16 -3.62
N PRO A 7 -7.77 -20.21 -2.89
CA PRO A 7 -8.46 -19.12 -2.21
C PRO A 7 -8.48 -17.86 -3.07
N PHE A 8 -9.50 -17.69 -3.90
CA PHE A 8 -9.77 -16.41 -4.56
C PHE A 8 -11.28 -16.21 -4.64
N LEU A 9 -11.87 -15.51 -3.66
CA LEU A 9 -13.10 -14.69 -3.70
C LEU A 9 -13.70 -14.45 -2.29
N LEU A 10 -12.91 -13.91 -1.35
CA LEU A 10 -13.43 -13.49 -0.04
C LEU A 10 -12.97 -12.12 0.53
N PRO A 11 -12.49 -11.10 -0.23
CA PRO A 11 -12.19 -9.81 0.39
C PRO A 11 -13.28 -8.72 0.25
N ILE A 12 -14.55 -9.01 -0.06
CA ILE A 12 -15.60 -7.95 -0.12
C ILE A 12 -16.65 -8.04 1.00
N LEU A 13 -16.71 -9.12 1.78
CA LEU A 13 -17.65 -9.22 2.93
C LEU A 13 -17.00 -9.03 4.31
N PHE A 14 -15.70 -8.75 4.40
CA PHE A 14 -15.01 -8.47 5.66
C PHE A 14 -14.89 -6.97 6.02
N LEU A 15 -15.69 -6.09 5.39
CA LEU A 15 -15.88 -4.72 5.89
C LEU A 15 -16.96 -4.61 6.97
N ALA A 16 -17.58 -5.72 7.38
CA ALA A 16 -18.20 -5.81 8.69
C ALA A 16 -17.07 -5.92 9.72
N SER A 17 -16.68 -4.77 10.24
CA SER A 17 -15.74 -4.53 11.33
C SER A 17 -15.87 -5.57 12.46
N HIS A 18 -15.16 -6.69 12.34
CA HIS A 18 -14.75 -7.49 13.49
C HIS A 18 -13.63 -6.72 14.20
N VAL A 19 -13.98 -5.56 14.79
CA VAL A 19 -13.20 -4.98 15.88
C VAL A 19 -13.40 -5.97 17.04
N GLY A 20 -12.53 -6.98 17.07
CA GLY A 20 -12.55 -8.04 18.06
C GLY A 20 -12.09 -7.50 19.41
N ALA A 21 -12.82 -7.86 20.45
CA ALA A 21 -12.63 -7.44 21.84
C ALA A 21 -11.17 -7.44 22.29
N ALA A 22 -10.80 -6.42 23.08
CA ALA A 22 -9.49 -6.33 23.74
C ALA A 22 -9.26 -7.55 24.65
N VAL A 23 -8.01 -8.01 24.74
CA VAL A 23 -7.64 -9.17 25.56
C VAL A 23 -7.85 -8.84 27.04
N ASP A 24 -8.63 -9.65 27.76
CA ASP A 24 -8.81 -9.55 29.22
C ASP A 24 -7.46 -9.80 29.91
N LEU A 25 -6.77 -8.73 30.31
CA LEU A 25 -5.44 -8.76 30.90
C LEU A 25 -5.46 -8.01 32.24
N THR A 26 -5.15 -8.69 33.33
CA THR A 26 -5.15 -8.10 34.67
C THR A 26 -3.78 -8.26 35.33
N LEU A 27 -3.22 -7.16 35.85
CA LEU A 27 -1.99 -7.18 36.64
C LEU A 27 -2.30 -6.92 38.12
N LEU A 28 -1.95 -7.86 38.98
CA LEU A 28 -2.15 -7.82 40.43
C LEU A 28 -0.83 -7.59 41.15
N ALA A 29 -0.83 -6.76 42.19
CA ALA A 29 0.30 -6.63 43.12
C ALA A 29 -0.19 -6.75 44.57
N ASN A 30 0.58 -7.43 45.42
CA ASN A 30 0.29 -7.48 46.85
C ASN A 30 0.96 -6.34 47.61
N LEU A 31 0.16 -5.45 48.21
CA LEU A 31 0.65 -4.25 48.90
C LEU A 31 0.91 -4.45 50.39
N ARG A 32 0.43 -5.57 50.96
CA ARG A 32 0.37 -5.81 52.41
C ARG A 32 1.74 -5.95 53.10
N LEU A 33 2.82 -6.10 52.34
CA LEU A 33 4.11 -6.53 52.84
C LEU A 33 5.15 -5.46 52.54
N THR A 34 5.65 -4.81 53.59
CA THR A 34 6.87 -3.99 53.53
C THR A 34 8.12 -4.85 53.30
N ASP A 35 8.01 -6.16 53.55
CA ASP A 35 9.03 -7.16 53.29
C ASP A 35 9.15 -7.43 51.78
N PRO A 36 10.26 -7.03 51.12
CA PRO A 36 10.46 -7.24 49.69
C PRO A 36 10.37 -8.71 49.29
N GLN A 37 10.81 -9.63 50.16
CA GLN A 37 10.84 -11.07 49.85
C GLN A 37 9.45 -11.66 49.62
N ARG A 38 8.42 -11.04 50.17
CA ARG A 38 7.03 -11.50 50.05
C ARG A 38 6.23 -10.73 49.00
N PHE A 39 6.79 -9.68 48.41
CA PHE A 39 6.17 -8.95 47.32
C PHE A 39 6.13 -9.80 46.04
N PHE A 40 5.02 -9.74 45.31
CA PHE A 40 4.80 -10.42 44.05
C PHE A 40 3.93 -9.59 43.12
N LEU A 41 4.18 -9.75 41.82
CA LEU A 41 3.34 -9.24 40.75
C LEU A 41 2.83 -10.43 39.94
N THR A 42 1.53 -10.52 39.74
CA THR A 42 0.91 -11.59 38.95
C THR A 42 0.15 -10.98 37.80
N CYS A 43 0.44 -11.40 36.58
CA CYS A 43 -0.37 -11.10 35.43
C CYS A 43 -1.19 -12.31 34.99
N VAL A 44 -2.46 -12.08 34.70
CA VAL A 44 -3.45 -13.10 34.33
C VAL A 44 -4.14 -12.69 33.03
N SER A 45 -4.37 -13.65 32.12
CA SER A 45 -5.23 -13.46 30.94
C SER A 45 -6.48 -14.33 30.98
N GLY A 46 -7.63 -13.76 30.60
CA GLY A 46 -8.93 -14.44 30.69
C GLY A 46 -9.21 -15.50 29.60
N GLU A 47 -8.53 -15.46 28.46
CA GLU A 47 -8.75 -16.44 27.38
C GLU A 47 -7.95 -17.72 27.63
N ALA A 48 -8.56 -18.75 28.24
CA ALA A 48 -8.01 -20.10 28.20
C ALA A 48 -7.85 -20.53 26.74
N GLY A 49 -6.63 -20.87 26.29
CA GLY A 49 -6.35 -21.19 24.89
C GLY A 49 -7.29 -22.29 24.39
N ALA A 50 -8.36 -21.90 23.70
CA ALA A 50 -9.32 -22.79 23.08
C ALA A 50 -8.67 -23.37 21.83
N GLY A 51 -7.76 -24.31 22.04
CA GLY A 51 -7.00 -24.97 20.99
C GLY A 51 -6.38 -26.24 21.53
N ARG A 52 -7.17 -27.30 21.68
CA ARG A 52 -6.63 -28.66 21.64
C ARG A 52 -6.21 -28.92 20.18
N GLY A 53 -5.02 -28.46 19.82
CA GLY A 53 -4.41 -28.63 18.51
C GLY A 53 -3.00 -28.04 18.55
N SER A 54 -2.05 -28.62 17.82
CA SER A 54 -0.61 -28.34 17.90
C SER A 54 -0.18 -26.91 17.53
N ASP A 55 -1.11 -25.99 17.29
CA ASP A 55 -0.87 -24.62 16.82
C ASP A 55 -1.10 -23.56 17.92
N ALA A 56 -0.78 -23.90 19.18
CA ALA A 56 -0.80 -22.96 20.31
C ALA A 56 0.39 -21.97 20.25
N TRP A 57 0.37 -21.04 19.29
CA TRP A 57 1.41 -19.99 19.10
C TRP A 57 0.94 -18.58 19.50
N GLY A 58 0.14 -18.46 20.58
CA GLY A 58 -0.06 -17.15 21.21
C GLY A 58 1.24 -16.70 21.90
N PRO A 59 1.73 -15.46 21.71
CA PRO A 59 2.94 -15.01 22.39
C PRO A 59 2.70 -15.05 23.90
N PRO A 60 3.66 -15.55 24.68
CA PRO A 60 3.47 -15.74 26.10
C PRO A 60 3.32 -14.39 26.82
N LEU A 61 2.55 -14.40 27.92
CA LEU A 61 2.49 -13.28 28.85
C LEU A 61 3.91 -12.85 29.26
N LEU A 62 4.17 -11.56 29.10
CA LEU A 62 5.47 -10.93 29.37
C LEU A 62 5.31 -9.94 30.51
N LEU A 63 6.08 -10.15 31.59
CA LEU A 63 6.10 -9.26 32.74
C LEU A 63 7.48 -8.59 32.83
N GLU A 64 7.51 -7.27 32.76
CA GLU A 64 8.73 -6.47 32.69
C GLU A 64 8.76 -5.40 33.77
N LYS A 65 9.96 -5.02 34.19
CA LYS A 65 10.24 -3.82 34.99
C LYS A 65 11.01 -2.84 34.13
N ASP A 66 10.51 -1.62 34.00
CA ASP A 66 11.17 -0.50 33.34
C ASP A 66 11.79 0.44 34.38
N ASP A 67 13.11 0.34 34.54
CA ASP A 67 13.89 1.18 35.45
C ASP A 67 14.36 2.50 34.79
N ARG A 68 14.09 2.74 33.49
CA ARG A 68 14.58 3.94 32.77
C ARG A 68 14.03 5.24 33.33
N ILE A 69 12.77 5.22 33.78
CA ILE A 69 12.06 6.39 34.30
C ILE A 69 12.48 6.68 35.75
N VAL A 70 12.62 5.64 36.58
CA VAL A 70 12.92 5.77 38.02
C VAL A 70 14.43 5.93 38.29
N ARG A 71 15.28 5.45 37.37
CA ARG A 71 16.76 5.48 37.45
C ARG A 71 17.33 4.83 38.72
N THR A 72 16.75 3.71 39.15
CA THR A 72 17.34 2.88 40.21
C THR A 72 18.50 2.02 39.68
N PRO A 73 19.53 1.71 40.49
CA PRO A 73 20.59 0.80 40.10
C PRO A 73 20.02 -0.59 39.72
N PRO A 74 20.61 -1.29 38.72
CA PRO A 74 20.14 -2.61 38.32
C PRO A 74 20.30 -3.61 39.48
N GLY A 75 19.18 -4.22 39.89
CA GLY A 75 19.13 -5.25 40.93
C GLY A 75 19.39 -6.67 40.41
N PRO A 76 19.43 -7.68 41.30
CA PRO A 76 19.53 -9.09 40.90
C PRO A 76 18.32 -9.53 40.04
N PRO A 77 18.47 -10.55 39.17
CA PRO A 77 17.40 -11.01 38.31
C PRO A 77 16.23 -11.55 39.13
N LEU A 78 15.04 -11.00 38.86
CA LEU A 78 13.78 -11.41 39.48
C LEU A 78 13.37 -12.80 38.98
N ARG A 79 12.71 -13.57 39.84
CA ARG A 79 12.26 -14.94 39.52
C ARG A 79 10.88 -14.89 38.89
N LEU A 80 10.79 -15.31 37.63
CA LEU A 80 9.53 -15.46 36.91
C LEU A 80 9.02 -16.90 37.05
N ALA A 81 7.84 -17.08 37.64
CA ALA A 81 7.14 -18.35 37.71
C ALA A 81 5.93 -18.32 36.77
N ARG A 82 5.85 -19.26 35.82
CA ARG A 82 4.68 -19.42 34.93
C ARG A 82 3.79 -20.53 35.44
N ASN A 83 2.50 -20.27 35.55
CA ASN A 83 1.48 -21.26 35.88
C ASN A 83 0.54 -21.42 34.69
N GLY A 84 0.91 -22.28 33.75
CA GLY A 84 0.24 -22.40 32.44
C GLY A 84 0.51 -21.21 31.51
N SER A 85 -0.29 -21.11 30.45
CA SER A 85 -0.23 -20.03 29.45
C SER A 85 -0.90 -18.73 29.90
N HIS A 86 -1.78 -18.81 30.91
CA HIS A 86 -2.68 -17.72 31.31
C HIS A 86 -2.22 -16.94 32.53
N GLN A 87 -1.15 -17.37 33.19
CA GLN A 87 -0.69 -16.71 34.41
C GLN A 87 0.83 -16.70 34.53
N VAL A 88 1.37 -15.52 34.84
CA VAL A 88 2.80 -15.33 35.11
C VAL A 88 2.97 -14.51 36.37
N THR A 89 3.84 -14.95 37.26
CA THR A 89 4.11 -14.28 38.54
C THR A 89 5.59 -13.97 38.70
N LEU A 90 5.91 -12.73 39.08
CA LEU A 90 7.24 -12.23 39.36
C LEU A 90 7.44 -12.13 40.87
N ARG A 91 8.53 -12.72 41.37
CA ARG A 91 8.93 -12.74 42.79
C ARG A 91 10.44 -12.53 42.94
N GLY A 92 10.92 -12.52 44.19
CA GLY A 92 12.35 -12.53 44.50
C GLY A 92 12.97 -11.14 44.64
N PHE A 93 12.16 -10.14 45.03
CA PHE A 93 12.67 -8.82 45.38
C PHE A 93 13.48 -8.91 46.68
N SER A 94 14.70 -8.40 46.66
CA SER A 94 15.67 -8.60 47.74
C SER A 94 15.75 -7.42 48.69
N LYS A 95 15.54 -6.20 48.17
CA LYS A 95 15.67 -4.93 48.90
C LYS A 95 14.46 -4.03 48.64
N PRO A 96 14.13 -3.10 49.55
CA PRO A 96 13.02 -2.16 49.35
C PRO A 96 13.15 -1.31 48.07
N SER A 97 14.38 -1.01 47.64
CA SER A 97 14.66 -0.33 46.38
C SER A 97 14.21 -1.12 45.14
N ASP A 98 14.22 -2.45 45.21
CA ASP A 98 13.85 -3.31 44.08
C ASP A 98 12.36 -3.21 43.76
N LEU A 99 11.55 -2.87 44.77
CA LEU A 99 10.10 -2.71 44.68
C LEU A 99 9.73 -1.45 43.92
N VAL A 100 10.53 -0.38 44.00
CA VAL A 100 10.23 0.90 43.34
C VAL A 100 10.49 0.75 41.84
N GLY A 101 9.50 1.10 41.03
CA GLY A 101 9.60 0.91 39.58
C GLY A 101 8.29 1.05 38.83
N VAL A 102 8.42 1.10 37.52
CA VAL A 102 7.30 0.94 36.58
C VAL A 102 7.32 -0.51 36.10
N PHE A 103 6.24 -1.24 36.35
CA PHE A 103 6.08 -2.61 35.91
C PHE A 103 5.05 -2.66 34.80
N SER A 104 5.23 -3.54 33.82
CA SER A 104 4.21 -3.77 32.80
C SER A 104 3.98 -5.23 32.53
N CYS A 105 2.70 -5.58 32.34
CA CYS A 105 2.32 -6.85 31.73
C CYS A 105 1.89 -6.62 30.29
N VAL A 106 2.34 -7.49 29.39
CA VAL A 106 1.95 -7.49 27.99
C VAL A 106 1.39 -8.87 27.63
N GLY A 107 0.22 -8.88 26.99
CA GLY A 107 -0.47 -10.07 26.50
C GLY A 107 -1.18 -9.81 25.17
N GLY A 108 -1.57 -10.88 24.46
CA GLY A 108 -2.21 -10.81 23.14
C GLY A 108 -1.22 -10.85 21.96
N ALA A 109 -1.75 -11.10 20.75
CA ALA A 109 -0.97 -11.29 19.52
C ALA A 109 -1.20 -10.17 18.48
N GLY A 110 -0.14 -9.79 17.77
CA GLY A 110 -0.20 -8.82 16.66
C GLY A 110 -0.79 -7.47 17.07
N ALA A 111 -1.75 -6.97 16.28
CA ALA A 111 -2.46 -5.72 16.53
C ALA A 111 -3.31 -5.69 17.82
N ARG A 112 -3.54 -6.85 18.48
CA ARG A 112 -4.32 -6.99 19.73
C ARG A 112 -3.45 -7.01 20.98
N ARG A 113 -2.17 -6.65 20.87
CA ARG A 113 -1.23 -6.63 21.99
C ARG A 113 -1.64 -5.57 23.00
N THR A 114 -2.05 -6.01 24.18
CA THR A 114 -2.53 -5.15 25.27
C THR A 114 -1.43 -5.02 26.32
N ARG A 115 -1.20 -3.80 26.82
CA ARG A 115 -0.20 -3.51 27.86
C ARG A 115 -0.86 -2.87 29.06
N VAL A 116 -0.66 -3.47 30.23
CA VAL A 116 -1.09 -2.93 31.52
C VAL A 116 0.14 -2.46 32.28
N ILE A 117 0.09 -1.25 32.84
CA ILE A 117 1.23 -0.64 33.56
C ILE A 117 0.83 -0.42 35.02
N TYR A 118 1.73 -0.80 35.91
CA TYR A 118 1.65 -0.60 37.35
C TYR A 118 2.85 0.19 37.85
N VAL A 119 2.63 1.15 38.74
CA VAL A 119 3.69 1.97 39.33
C VAL A 119 3.72 1.70 40.83
N HIS A 120 4.83 1.19 41.35
CA HIS A 120 4.97 0.95 42.78
C HIS A 120 5.82 2.05 43.43
N ASN A 121 5.27 2.63 44.49
CA ASN A 121 5.92 3.65 45.30
C ASN A 121 6.56 3.02 46.53
N SER A 122 7.70 3.55 46.98
CA SER A 122 8.33 3.09 48.22
C SER A 122 7.42 3.40 49.43
N PRO A 123 7.13 2.42 50.31
CA PRO A 123 6.36 2.66 51.54
C PRO A 123 7.00 3.71 52.46
N GLY A 124 8.33 3.90 52.37
CA GLY A 124 9.09 4.85 53.18
C GLY A 124 9.48 6.15 52.47
N ALA A 125 8.90 6.44 51.30
CA ALA A 125 9.18 7.65 50.53
C ALA A 125 8.87 8.93 51.32
N HIS A 126 9.54 10.03 50.98
CA HIS A 126 9.28 11.33 51.63
C HIS A 126 7.96 11.93 51.16
N LEU A 127 7.64 11.72 49.88
CA LEU A 127 6.38 12.11 49.26
C LEU A 127 5.63 10.85 48.85
N LEU A 128 4.30 10.84 49.06
CA LEU A 128 3.43 9.74 48.64
C LEU A 128 2.29 10.28 47.77
N PRO A 129 1.96 9.63 46.65
CA PRO A 129 0.83 10.05 45.84
C PRO A 129 -0.49 9.80 46.60
N ASP A 130 -1.41 10.76 46.58
CA ASP A 130 -2.78 10.53 47.08
C ASP A 130 -3.49 9.44 46.26
N LYS A 131 -3.20 9.41 44.95
CA LYS A 131 -3.68 8.41 44.01
C LYS A 131 -2.57 8.09 43.01
N VAL A 132 -2.25 6.81 42.84
CA VAL A 132 -1.15 6.39 41.94
C VAL A 132 -1.54 6.52 40.48
N THR A 133 -2.80 6.26 40.11
CA THR A 133 -3.25 6.30 38.71
C THR A 133 -4.40 7.28 38.52
N HIS A 134 -4.25 8.19 37.57
CA HIS A 134 -5.24 9.20 37.21
C HIS A 134 -5.69 8.96 35.78
N THR A 135 -6.99 8.75 35.57
CA THR A 135 -7.60 8.72 34.24
C THR A 135 -8.39 10.00 34.06
N VAL A 136 -8.10 10.71 32.97
CA VAL A 136 -8.67 12.03 32.65
C VAL A 136 -9.11 12.05 31.19
N ASN A 137 -10.14 12.81 30.85
CA ASN A 137 -10.58 12.92 29.45
C ASN A 137 -9.75 13.96 28.70
N LYS A 138 -9.69 13.82 27.37
CA LYS A 138 -9.08 14.85 26.51
C LYS A 138 -9.74 16.21 26.76
N GLY A 139 -8.93 17.21 27.05
CA GLY A 139 -9.37 18.60 27.28
C GLY A 139 -9.68 18.96 28.73
N ASP A 140 -9.78 17.98 29.64
CA ASP A 140 -9.99 18.25 31.06
C ASP A 140 -8.68 18.70 31.74
N THR A 141 -8.76 19.15 32.99
CA THR A 141 -7.59 19.45 33.82
C THR A 141 -7.23 18.26 34.69
N ALA A 142 -6.00 17.75 34.59
CA ALA A 142 -5.49 16.72 35.49
C ALA A 142 -4.83 17.37 36.72
N VAL A 143 -5.14 16.87 37.92
CA VAL A 143 -4.52 17.33 39.17
C VAL A 143 -3.82 16.16 39.84
N LEU A 144 -2.49 16.25 39.96
CA LEU A 144 -1.67 15.28 40.67
C LEU A 144 -1.34 15.82 42.06
N SER A 145 -1.52 15.01 43.09
CA SER A 145 -1.34 15.42 44.49
C SER A 145 -0.31 14.53 45.20
N ALA A 146 0.81 15.13 45.58
CA ALA A 146 1.88 14.50 46.36
C ALA A 146 1.77 14.93 47.82
N ARG A 147 1.39 14.01 48.71
CA ARG A 147 1.30 14.23 50.15
C ARG A 147 2.67 14.14 50.80
N VAL A 148 2.96 15.06 51.70
CA VAL A 148 4.19 15.05 52.50
C VAL A 148 4.08 13.97 53.58
N HIS A 149 4.98 13.00 53.55
CA HIS A 149 5.15 11.99 54.59
C HIS A 149 6.34 12.32 55.51
N LYS A 150 7.42 12.85 54.94
CA LYS A 150 8.59 13.38 55.67
C LYS A 150 8.97 14.71 55.07
N GLU A 151 8.79 15.77 55.84
CA GLU A 151 9.04 17.14 55.41
C GLU A 151 10.54 17.42 55.23
N LYS A 152 10.86 18.22 54.21
CA LYS A 152 12.20 18.77 53.98
C LYS A 152 12.07 20.23 53.56
N GLN A 153 12.97 21.08 54.06
CA GLN A 153 13.05 22.50 53.70
C GLN A 153 13.80 22.65 52.37
N THR A 154 13.23 22.13 51.29
CA THR A 154 13.81 22.20 49.95
C THR A 154 12.72 22.02 48.89
N ASP A 155 12.94 22.58 47.71
CA ASP A 155 11.94 22.62 46.64
C ASP A 155 11.56 21.23 46.12
N VAL A 156 10.41 21.14 45.46
CA VAL A 156 9.93 19.89 44.86
C VAL A 156 9.99 19.98 43.35
N ILE A 157 10.75 19.08 42.74
CA ILE A 157 10.81 18.91 41.29
C ILE A 157 9.73 17.92 40.84
N TRP A 158 8.94 18.34 39.88
CA TRP A 158 8.07 17.50 39.06
C TRP A 158 8.79 17.05 37.80
N LYS A 159 8.64 15.77 37.45
CA LYS A 159 9.16 15.17 36.23
C LYS A 159 8.04 14.48 35.46
N SER A 160 8.14 14.48 34.13
CA SER A 160 7.29 13.73 33.22
C SER A 160 8.16 12.76 32.42
N ASN A 161 7.82 11.46 32.48
CA ASN A 161 8.57 10.36 31.87
C ASN A 161 10.08 10.38 32.19
N GLY A 162 10.43 10.80 33.41
CA GLY A 162 11.81 10.90 33.90
C GLY A 162 12.54 12.19 33.53
N SER A 163 11.95 13.03 32.67
CA SER A 163 12.46 14.35 32.29
C SER A 163 11.91 15.44 33.21
N TYR A 164 12.74 16.45 33.50
CA TYR A 164 12.29 17.63 34.24
C TYR A 164 11.04 18.24 33.61
N PHE A 165 10.06 18.61 34.43
CA PHE A 165 8.80 19.21 33.98
C PHE A 165 8.55 20.57 34.64
N TYR A 166 8.64 20.65 35.96
CA TYR A 166 8.33 21.86 36.71
C TYR A 166 8.97 21.82 38.12
N THR A 167 9.12 22.96 38.79
CA THR A 167 9.57 23.05 40.20
C THR A 167 8.56 23.85 40.99
N LEU A 168 8.23 23.40 42.20
CA LEU A 168 7.46 24.17 43.19
C LEU A 168 8.36 24.54 44.36
N ASP A 169 8.25 25.78 44.85
CA ASP A 169 8.88 26.18 46.10
C ASP A 169 8.27 25.39 47.27
N TRP A 170 9.07 25.06 48.28
CA TRP A 170 8.60 24.26 49.40
C TRP A 170 7.48 24.93 50.23
N HIS A 171 7.37 26.26 50.22
CA HIS A 171 6.26 26.99 50.87
C HIS A 171 4.93 26.88 50.09
N GLU A 172 4.95 26.41 48.84
CA GLU A 172 3.74 26.20 48.05
C GLU A 172 2.96 24.94 48.45
N ALA A 173 3.44 24.19 49.46
CA ALA A 173 2.70 23.07 50.02
C ALA A 173 1.39 23.55 50.67
N GLN A 174 0.25 23.11 50.13
CA GLN A 174 -1.08 23.40 50.66
C GLN A 174 -1.57 22.21 51.48
N ASP A 175 -1.87 22.42 52.78
CA ASP A 175 -2.34 21.37 53.70
C ASP A 175 -1.48 20.08 53.66
N GLY A 176 -0.15 20.26 53.63
CA GLY A 176 0.81 19.16 53.57
C GLY A 176 0.84 18.43 52.22
N ARG A 177 0.47 19.09 51.12
CA ARG A 177 0.47 18.53 49.76
C ARG A 177 1.07 19.47 48.73
N PHE A 178 1.80 18.90 47.78
CA PHE A 178 2.21 19.58 46.55
C PHE A 178 1.27 19.16 45.41
N LEU A 179 0.71 20.15 44.72
CA LEU A 179 -0.26 19.95 43.64
C LEU A 179 0.36 20.33 42.30
N LEU A 180 0.25 19.45 41.31
CA LEU A 180 0.54 19.77 39.91
C LEU A 180 -0.77 19.78 39.12
N GLN A 181 -1.12 20.94 38.57
CA GLN A 181 -2.27 21.10 37.70
C GLN A 181 -1.83 21.12 36.24
N LEU A 182 -2.42 20.25 35.42
CA LEU A 182 -2.17 20.14 33.99
C LEU A 182 -3.48 20.50 33.27
N PRO A 183 -3.67 21.76 32.84
CA PRO A 183 -4.88 22.17 32.16
C PRO A 183 -4.93 21.63 30.73
N ASN A 184 -6.14 21.36 30.23
CA ASN A 184 -6.39 20.99 28.83
C ASN A 184 -5.54 19.81 28.33
N VAL A 185 -5.47 18.72 29.11
CA VAL A 185 -4.59 17.58 28.80
C VAL A 185 -4.94 16.92 27.47
N GLN A 186 -3.93 16.50 26.73
CA GLN A 186 -4.08 15.78 25.46
C GLN A 186 -3.54 14.35 25.61
N PRO A 187 -3.90 13.41 24.71
CA PRO A 187 -3.39 12.04 24.78
C PRO A 187 -1.86 11.92 24.95
N PRO A 188 -1.02 12.75 24.30
CA PRO A 188 0.44 12.77 24.51
C PRO A 188 0.89 13.19 25.91
N SER A 189 0.03 13.83 26.71
CA SER A 189 0.30 14.16 28.12
C SER A 189 0.26 12.92 29.02
N SER A 190 -0.20 11.76 28.53
CA SER A 190 -0.16 10.50 29.27
C SER A 190 1.28 10.09 29.58
N GLY A 191 1.49 9.45 30.73
CA GLY A 191 2.83 9.00 31.11
C GLY A 191 3.01 8.83 32.61
N ILE A 192 4.27 8.67 33.01
CA ILE A 192 4.67 8.55 34.40
C ILE A 192 5.18 9.90 34.89
N TYR A 193 4.50 10.48 35.88
CA TYR A 193 4.94 11.70 36.54
C TYR A 193 5.59 11.37 37.87
N SER A 194 6.49 12.23 38.36
CA SER A 194 7.04 12.09 39.71
C SER A 194 7.27 13.42 40.39
N ALA A 195 6.98 13.50 41.69
CA ALA A 195 7.36 14.61 42.56
C ALA A 195 8.50 14.18 43.49
N THR A 196 9.60 14.93 43.51
CA THR A 196 10.82 14.62 44.26
C THR A 196 11.38 15.88 44.91
N TYR A 197 11.73 15.83 46.19
CA TYR A 197 12.51 16.90 46.82
C TYR A 197 13.86 17.10 46.10
N LEU A 198 14.27 18.35 45.93
CA LEU A 198 15.59 18.72 45.42
C LEU A 198 16.66 18.01 46.30
N GLU A 199 17.65 17.40 45.65
CA GLU A 199 18.71 16.60 46.29
C GLU A 199 18.29 15.26 46.95
N ALA A 200 17.02 14.87 46.87
CA ALA A 200 16.59 13.56 47.39
C ALA A 200 16.84 12.42 46.40
N SER A 201 17.12 11.22 46.95
CA SER A 201 17.13 9.98 46.18
C SER A 201 15.80 9.79 45.45
N PRO A 202 15.79 9.30 44.19
CA PRO A 202 14.57 8.96 43.45
C PRO A 202 13.63 8.01 44.23
N LEU A 203 14.18 7.18 45.12
CA LEU A 203 13.42 6.27 46.00
C LEU A 203 12.51 7.00 47.00
N GLY A 204 12.75 8.30 47.25
CA GLY A 204 11.96 9.17 48.10
C GLY A 204 10.83 9.92 47.38
N SER A 205 10.62 9.67 46.09
CA SER A 205 9.66 10.39 45.23
C SER A 205 8.28 9.76 45.27
N ALA A 206 7.27 10.60 45.03
CA ALA A 206 5.92 10.14 44.68
C ALA A 206 5.81 9.97 43.17
N PHE A 207 5.49 8.78 42.68
CA PHE A 207 5.27 8.48 41.27
C PHE A 207 3.78 8.30 40.96
N PHE A 208 3.36 8.85 39.84
CA PHE A 208 1.99 8.88 39.33
C PHE A 208 1.96 8.31 37.91
N ARG A 209 0.85 7.70 37.54
CA ARG A 209 0.51 7.31 36.17
C ARG A 209 -0.67 8.16 35.71
N LEU A 210 -0.46 9.01 34.71
CA LEU A 210 -1.53 9.77 34.06
C LEU A 210 -1.94 9.06 32.77
N ILE A 211 -3.23 8.80 32.63
CA ILE A 211 -3.87 8.20 31.45
C ILE A 211 -4.84 9.25 30.92
N VAL A 212 -4.63 9.72 29.69
CA VAL A 212 -5.53 10.65 29.01
C VAL A 212 -6.28 9.91 27.92
N ARG A 213 -7.61 9.84 28.02
CA ARG A 213 -8.46 9.24 26.98
C ARG A 213 -8.31 10.02 25.67
N GLY A 214 -8.40 9.36 24.52
CA GLY A 214 -8.40 9.97 23.19
C GLY A 214 -9.59 10.90 22.93
N CYS A 215 -10.66 10.75 23.69
CA CYS A 215 -11.89 11.52 23.58
C CYS A 215 -12.25 12.28 24.86
N GLY A 216 -13.08 13.31 24.70
CA GLY A 216 -13.69 14.03 25.81
C GLY A 216 -14.66 13.15 26.63
N ALA A 217 -15.14 13.70 27.74
CA ALA A 217 -16.09 13.01 28.62
C ALA A 217 -17.31 12.49 27.83
N GLY A 218 -17.68 11.23 28.06
CA GLY A 218 -18.87 10.62 27.48
C GLY A 218 -18.82 10.28 25.98
N ARG A 219 -17.66 10.43 25.30
CA ARG A 219 -17.53 10.16 23.85
C ARG A 219 -16.48 9.09 23.54
N TRP A 220 -16.62 8.45 22.37
CA TRP A 220 -15.69 7.46 21.83
C TRP A 220 -15.71 7.39 20.29
N GLY A 221 -14.77 6.62 19.73
CA GLY A 221 -14.60 6.37 18.30
C GLY A 221 -13.52 7.26 17.67
N PRO A 222 -13.08 6.95 16.44
CA PRO A 222 -11.97 7.65 15.78
C PRO A 222 -12.18 9.16 15.60
N GLY A 223 -13.44 9.63 15.58
CA GLY A 223 -13.80 11.06 15.57
C GLY A 223 -14.45 11.57 16.86
N CYS A 224 -14.49 10.77 17.93
CA CYS A 224 -15.20 11.08 19.18
C CYS A 224 -16.67 11.50 18.98
N THR A 225 -17.35 10.97 17.96
CA THR A 225 -18.73 11.34 17.61
C THR A 225 -19.77 10.44 18.29
N LYS A 226 -19.39 9.26 18.75
CA LYS A 226 -20.30 8.30 19.39
C LYS A 226 -20.38 8.54 20.89
N GLU A 227 -21.55 8.29 21.47
CA GLU A 227 -21.80 8.43 22.90
C GLU A 227 -21.46 7.14 23.65
N CYS A 228 -20.85 7.27 24.82
CA CYS A 228 -20.53 6.14 25.69
C CYS A 228 -21.78 5.55 26.34
N PRO A 229 -21.85 4.21 26.53
CA PRO A 229 -23.04 3.52 27.02
C PRO A 229 -23.38 3.75 28.52
N GLY A 230 -22.76 4.73 29.20
CA GLY A 230 -22.96 4.96 30.63
C GLY A 230 -22.55 3.74 31.47
N CYS A 231 -21.25 3.57 31.66
CA CYS A 231 -20.67 2.46 32.44
C CYS A 231 -21.03 2.60 33.93
N LEU A 232 -21.53 1.52 34.53
CA LEU A 232 -21.97 1.46 35.91
C LEU A 232 -20.82 1.06 36.85
N HIS A 233 -21.07 1.20 38.15
CA HIS A 233 -20.16 0.77 39.22
C HIS A 233 -18.72 1.30 39.12
N GLY A 234 -18.50 2.44 38.46
CA GLY A 234 -17.17 3.03 38.27
C GLY A 234 -16.39 2.48 37.07
N GLY A 235 -17.04 1.73 36.18
CA GLY A 235 -16.45 1.35 34.89
C GLY A 235 -16.12 2.56 34.03
N VAL A 236 -15.11 2.40 33.16
CA VAL A 236 -14.63 3.48 32.30
C VAL A 236 -14.83 3.10 30.83
N CYS A 237 -15.49 3.96 30.08
CA CYS A 237 -15.71 3.78 28.65
C CYS A 237 -14.40 3.92 27.88
N HIS A 238 -14.02 2.88 27.15
CA HIS A 238 -12.86 2.87 26.28
C HIS A 238 -13.11 3.80 25.07
N ASP A 239 -12.15 4.67 24.77
CA ASP A 239 -12.32 5.76 23.81
C ASP A 239 -12.23 5.33 22.35
N HIS A 240 -11.72 4.12 22.06
CA HIS A 240 -11.63 3.61 20.69
C HIS A 240 -12.87 2.84 20.22
N ASP A 241 -13.41 1.98 21.08
CA ASP A 241 -14.48 1.01 20.76
C ASP A 241 -15.75 1.17 21.59
N GLY A 242 -15.74 2.03 22.62
CA GLY A 242 -16.90 2.34 23.44
C GLY A 242 -17.24 1.28 24.48
N GLU A 243 -16.44 0.22 24.60
CA GLU A 243 -16.66 -0.84 25.58
C GLU A 243 -16.37 -0.34 27.00
N CYS A 244 -17.14 -0.81 27.99
CA CYS A 244 -16.87 -0.48 29.38
C CYS A 244 -15.78 -1.40 29.94
N VAL A 245 -14.65 -0.81 30.38
CA VAL A 245 -13.63 -1.53 31.15
C VAL A 245 -14.10 -1.58 32.60
N CYS A 246 -14.43 -2.80 33.06
CA CYS A 246 -15.07 -2.99 34.35
C CYS A 246 -14.08 -3.07 35.52
N PRO A 247 -14.42 -2.46 36.67
CA PRO A 247 -13.61 -2.54 37.87
C PRO A 247 -13.49 -3.98 38.39
N PRO A 248 -12.42 -4.30 39.14
CA PRO A 248 -12.23 -5.62 39.71
C PRO A 248 -13.37 -6.00 40.64
N GLY A 249 -14.11 -7.05 40.27
CA GLY A 249 -15.31 -7.53 40.98
C GLY A 249 -16.62 -7.21 40.26
N PHE A 250 -16.59 -6.63 39.07
CA PHE A 250 -17.77 -6.41 38.22
C PHE A 250 -17.54 -6.90 36.79
N THR A 251 -18.63 -7.27 36.12
CA THR A 251 -18.68 -7.78 34.74
C THR A 251 -19.96 -7.29 34.05
N GLY A 252 -20.09 -7.57 32.77
CA GLY A 252 -21.19 -7.15 31.92
C GLY A 252 -20.76 -6.06 30.94
N THR A 253 -21.61 -5.79 29.96
CA THR A 253 -21.32 -4.81 28.89
C THR A 253 -21.23 -3.38 29.40
N ARG A 254 -21.85 -3.11 30.56
CA ARG A 254 -21.86 -1.83 31.26
C ARG A 254 -21.43 -1.97 32.72
N CYS A 255 -20.77 -3.08 33.08
CA CYS A 255 -20.34 -3.39 34.44
C CYS A 255 -21.49 -3.50 35.45
N GLU A 256 -22.68 -3.88 34.97
CA GLU A 256 -23.93 -3.96 35.71
C GLU A 256 -23.97 -5.12 36.71
N GLN A 257 -23.16 -6.16 36.52
CA GLN A 257 -23.20 -7.38 37.31
C GLN A 257 -22.00 -7.47 38.25
N ALA A 258 -22.26 -7.66 39.54
CA ALA A 258 -21.20 -7.93 40.52
C ALA A 258 -20.76 -9.40 40.46
N CYS A 259 -19.46 -9.62 40.61
CA CYS A 259 -18.88 -10.93 40.85
C CYS A 259 -19.17 -11.38 42.29
N ARG A 260 -19.11 -12.70 42.54
CA ARG A 260 -19.07 -13.21 43.91
C ARG A 260 -17.83 -12.70 44.64
N GLU A 261 -17.92 -12.57 45.96
CA GLU A 261 -16.79 -12.16 46.79
C GLU A 261 -15.53 -12.97 46.48
N GLY A 262 -14.41 -12.25 46.29
CA GLY A 262 -13.12 -12.87 45.98
C GLY A 262 -12.90 -13.23 44.51
N ARG A 263 -13.84 -12.93 43.59
CA ARG A 263 -13.70 -13.19 42.16
C ARG A 263 -13.59 -11.91 41.33
N PHE A 264 -12.93 -12.01 40.19
CA PHE A 264 -12.73 -10.91 39.23
C PHE A 264 -12.52 -11.45 37.81
N GLY A 265 -12.29 -10.55 36.84
CA GLY A 265 -12.10 -10.87 35.42
C GLY A 265 -13.37 -10.62 34.60
N GLN A 266 -13.24 -10.60 33.27
CA GLN A 266 -14.32 -10.22 32.35
C GLN A 266 -15.57 -11.12 32.48
N SER A 267 -15.44 -12.33 33.01
CA SER A 267 -16.55 -13.25 33.30
C SER A 267 -16.57 -13.75 34.75
N CYS A 268 -15.92 -13.03 35.67
CA CYS A 268 -15.74 -13.44 37.08
C CYS A 268 -15.06 -14.82 37.25
N GLN A 269 -14.26 -15.22 36.25
CA GLN A 269 -13.62 -16.53 36.18
C GLN A 269 -12.45 -16.66 37.16
N GLU A 270 -11.74 -15.55 37.42
CA GLU A 270 -10.54 -15.54 38.24
C GLU A 270 -10.86 -15.38 39.72
N GLN A 271 -9.97 -15.90 40.57
CA GLN A 271 -10.10 -15.82 42.03
C GLN A 271 -8.88 -15.14 42.64
N CYS A 272 -9.13 -14.25 43.61
CA CYS A 272 -8.09 -13.53 44.33
C CYS A 272 -7.15 -14.52 45.05
N PRO A 273 -5.82 -14.35 44.96
CA PRO A 273 -4.86 -15.26 45.57
C PRO A 273 -4.90 -15.21 47.09
N GLY A 274 -5.06 -16.38 47.73
CA GLY A 274 -4.97 -16.56 49.18
C GLY A 274 -6.31 -16.56 49.94
N ILE A 275 -6.25 -16.84 51.24
CA ILE A 275 -7.43 -17.02 52.10
C ILE A 275 -8.15 -15.72 52.51
N SER A 276 -7.52 -14.56 52.29
CA SER A 276 -8.07 -13.25 52.71
C SER A 276 -8.88 -12.55 51.61
N GLY A 277 -9.24 -13.27 50.54
CA GLY A 277 -9.88 -12.68 49.37
C GLY A 277 -9.01 -11.60 48.71
N CYS A 278 -9.63 -10.54 48.23
CA CYS A 278 -8.93 -9.45 47.52
C CYS A 278 -8.28 -8.40 48.44
N ARG A 279 -8.25 -8.66 49.76
CA ARG A 279 -7.65 -7.75 50.75
C ARG A 279 -6.15 -7.63 50.53
N GLY A 280 -5.64 -6.40 50.46
CA GLY A 280 -4.21 -6.14 50.30
C GLY A 280 -3.72 -6.25 48.85
N LEU A 281 -4.63 -6.36 47.88
CA LEU A 281 -4.31 -6.47 46.46
C LEU A 281 -4.74 -5.20 45.72
N THR A 282 -3.85 -4.72 44.85
CA THR A 282 -4.18 -3.73 43.83
C THR A 282 -4.27 -4.40 42.47
N PHE A 283 -5.19 -3.94 41.65
CA PHE A 283 -5.51 -4.45 40.33
C PHE A 283 -5.29 -3.34 39.33
N CYS A 284 -4.48 -3.61 38.31
CA CYS A 284 -4.33 -2.76 37.15
C CYS A 284 -4.97 -3.45 35.95
N LEU A 285 -5.79 -2.70 35.24
CA LEU A 285 -6.53 -3.13 34.06
C LEU A 285 -6.07 -2.31 32.84
N PRO A 286 -6.46 -2.71 31.62
CA PRO A 286 -6.13 -1.96 30.42
C PRO A 286 -6.62 -0.51 30.50
N ASP A 287 -5.90 0.37 29.83
CA ASP A 287 -6.33 1.76 29.70
C ASP A 287 -7.68 1.82 28.99
N PRO A 288 -8.60 2.71 29.39
CA PRO A 288 -8.37 3.83 30.28
C PRO A 288 -8.60 3.57 31.79
N TYR A 289 -8.87 2.34 32.26
CA TYR A 289 -9.25 2.13 33.67
C TYR A 289 -8.12 2.45 34.66
N GLY A 290 -6.91 1.94 34.41
CA GLY A 290 -5.76 2.15 35.29
C GLY A 290 -5.72 1.17 36.47
N CYS A 291 -5.36 1.65 37.67
CA CYS A 291 -5.21 0.79 38.86
C CYS A 291 -6.13 1.20 40.01
N SER A 292 -6.66 0.22 40.74
CA SER A 292 -7.48 0.40 41.94
C SER A 292 -7.36 -0.80 42.90
N CYS A 293 -7.79 -0.63 44.15
CA CYS A 293 -8.08 -1.77 45.02
C CYS A 293 -9.22 -2.63 44.44
N GLY A 294 -9.31 -3.88 44.90
CA GLY A 294 -10.44 -4.76 44.59
C GLY A 294 -11.76 -4.25 45.20
N SER A 295 -12.90 -4.63 44.63
CA SER A 295 -14.20 -4.27 45.18
C SER A 295 -14.31 -4.57 46.68
N GLY A 296 -14.87 -3.63 47.43
CA GLY A 296 -15.02 -3.72 48.87
C GLY A 296 -13.82 -3.22 49.68
N TRP A 297 -12.67 -2.92 49.06
CA TRP A 297 -11.45 -2.53 49.76
C TRP A 297 -10.94 -1.15 49.34
N ARG A 298 -10.26 -0.46 50.27
CA ARG A 298 -9.63 0.85 50.04
C ARG A 298 -8.33 1.01 50.84
N GLY A 299 -7.70 2.17 50.68
CA GLY A 299 -6.50 2.59 51.40
C GLY A 299 -5.24 2.39 50.56
N SER A 300 -4.12 2.99 50.98
CA SER A 300 -2.85 2.95 50.26
C SER A 300 -2.26 1.54 50.10
N GLN A 301 -2.71 0.58 50.92
CA GLN A 301 -2.36 -0.83 50.80
C GLN A 301 -3.59 -1.73 50.61
N CYS A 302 -4.75 -1.19 50.23
CA CYS A 302 -5.99 -1.94 49.99
C CYS A 302 -6.44 -2.84 51.17
N GLN A 303 -6.18 -2.42 52.40
CA GLN A 303 -6.36 -3.21 53.62
C GLN A 303 -7.62 -2.86 54.42
N GLU A 304 -8.21 -1.70 54.15
CA GLU A 304 -9.38 -1.17 54.84
C GLU A 304 -10.67 -1.63 54.17
N ALA A 305 -11.64 -2.02 54.99
CA ALA A 305 -12.98 -2.29 54.51
C ALA A 305 -13.72 -1.01 54.14
N CYS A 306 -14.61 -1.08 53.14
CA CYS A 306 -15.57 0.01 52.93
C CYS A 306 -16.38 0.25 54.21
N ALA A 307 -16.53 1.53 54.55
CA ALA A 307 -17.43 1.93 55.62
C ALA A 307 -18.88 1.58 55.25
N PRO A 308 -19.77 1.36 56.23
CA PRO A 308 -21.19 1.13 55.96
C PRO A 308 -21.77 2.16 54.99
N GLY A 309 -22.56 1.69 54.02
CA GLY A 309 -23.15 2.54 52.97
C GLY A 309 -22.24 2.81 51.76
N HIS A 310 -21.00 2.34 51.73
CA HIS A 310 -20.09 2.48 50.59
C HIS A 310 -19.68 1.12 50.02
N PHE A 311 -19.42 1.08 48.70
CA PHE A 311 -19.10 -0.16 47.99
C PHE A 311 -18.20 0.07 46.77
N GLY A 312 -17.79 -1.03 46.14
CA GLY A 312 -17.04 -1.02 44.89
C GLY A 312 -15.53 -0.88 45.05
N ALA A 313 -14.82 -0.74 43.93
CA ALA A 313 -13.37 -0.56 43.91
C ALA A 313 -12.98 0.79 44.57
N ASP A 314 -11.96 0.75 45.42
CA ASP A 314 -11.54 1.89 46.27
C ASP A 314 -12.65 2.46 47.16
N CYS A 315 -13.79 1.75 47.32
CA CYS A 315 -14.98 2.23 48.05
C CYS A 315 -15.49 3.60 47.57
N ARG A 316 -15.36 3.91 46.27
CA ARG A 316 -15.71 5.23 45.72
C ARG A 316 -17.21 5.47 45.55
N LEU A 317 -18.02 4.42 45.65
CA LEU A 317 -19.45 4.49 45.40
C LEU A 317 -20.23 4.45 46.69
N GLN A 318 -21.31 5.23 46.75
CA GLN A 318 -22.26 5.23 47.85
C GLN A 318 -23.52 4.47 47.44
N CYS A 319 -24.01 3.59 48.32
CA CYS A 319 -25.26 2.88 48.12
C CYS A 319 -26.46 3.84 48.23
N GLN A 320 -27.41 3.74 47.31
CA GLN A 320 -28.67 4.50 47.31
C GLN A 320 -29.87 3.54 47.20
N CYS A 321 -29.87 2.47 47.99
CA CYS A 321 -30.81 1.37 47.86
C CYS A 321 -32.24 1.79 48.22
N GLN A 322 -33.19 1.43 47.36
CA GLN A 322 -34.63 1.68 47.49
C GLN A 322 -35.38 0.35 47.75
N ASN A 323 -36.68 0.43 48.03
CA ASN A 323 -37.58 -0.72 48.16
C ASN A 323 -37.09 -1.81 49.14
N GLY A 324 -36.37 -1.42 50.19
CA GLY A 324 -35.82 -2.35 51.20
C GLY A 324 -34.51 -3.04 50.78
N GLY A 325 -33.86 -2.59 49.70
CA GLY A 325 -32.55 -3.07 49.30
C GLY A 325 -31.48 -2.82 50.37
N THR A 326 -30.55 -3.77 50.53
CA THR A 326 -29.48 -3.69 51.53
C THR A 326 -28.14 -3.41 50.86
N CYS A 327 -27.33 -2.52 51.45
CA CYS A 327 -26.01 -2.19 50.92
C CYS A 327 -24.98 -3.27 51.29
N ASP A 328 -24.49 -3.98 50.28
CA ASP A 328 -23.33 -4.85 50.35
C ASP A 328 -22.09 -4.14 49.80
N ARG A 329 -20.97 -4.24 50.51
CA ARG A 329 -19.74 -3.53 50.16
C ARG A 329 -19.06 -4.03 48.87
N PHE A 330 -19.38 -5.23 48.41
CA PHE A 330 -18.79 -5.81 47.19
C PHE A 330 -19.67 -5.56 45.97
N SER A 331 -20.98 -5.69 46.12
CA SER A 331 -21.95 -5.70 45.03
C SER A 331 -22.84 -4.45 44.95
N GLY A 332 -22.90 -3.63 46.01
CA GLY A 332 -23.80 -2.48 46.08
C GLY A 332 -25.16 -2.88 46.63
N CYS A 333 -26.25 -2.46 45.98
CA CYS A 333 -27.58 -2.75 46.46
C CYS A 333 -28.00 -4.20 46.13
N VAL A 334 -28.25 -4.98 47.17
CA VAL A 334 -28.85 -6.32 47.06
C VAL A 334 -30.36 -6.16 47.15
N CYS A 335 -31.05 -6.48 46.05
CA CYS A 335 -32.49 -6.24 45.92
C CYS A 335 -33.34 -7.40 46.44
N PRO A 336 -34.48 -7.12 47.09
CA PRO A 336 -35.44 -8.15 47.44
C PRO A 336 -36.11 -8.73 46.17
N SER A 337 -36.66 -9.93 46.29
CA SER A 337 -37.33 -10.62 45.18
C SER A 337 -38.41 -9.75 44.53
N GLY A 338 -38.40 -9.68 43.19
CA GLY A 338 -39.32 -8.86 42.38
C GLY A 338 -38.79 -7.47 42.01
N TRP A 339 -37.64 -7.06 42.56
CA TRP A 339 -36.99 -5.79 42.27
C TRP A 339 -35.58 -5.99 41.68
N HIS A 340 -35.18 -5.08 40.80
CA HIS A 340 -33.86 -5.02 40.19
C HIS A 340 -33.41 -3.57 39.95
N GLY A 341 -32.19 -3.41 39.43
CA GLY A 341 -31.55 -2.12 39.20
C GLY A 341 -30.42 -1.85 40.19
N VAL A 342 -29.57 -0.87 39.88
CA VAL A 342 -28.42 -0.49 40.72
C VAL A 342 -28.84 0.07 42.08
N HIS A 343 -30.09 0.49 42.21
CA HIS A 343 -30.69 1.02 43.42
C HIS A 343 -31.94 0.25 43.84
N CYS A 344 -32.22 -0.91 43.24
CA CYS A 344 -33.46 -1.68 43.44
C CYS A 344 -34.73 -0.89 43.09
N GLU A 345 -34.64 -0.02 42.08
CA GLU A 345 -35.66 0.94 41.71
C GLU A 345 -36.67 0.43 40.66
N LYS A 346 -36.43 -0.74 40.05
CA LYS A 346 -37.23 -1.27 38.92
C LYS A 346 -37.89 -2.60 39.26
N SER A 347 -39.09 -2.84 38.73
CA SER A 347 -39.82 -4.12 38.85
C SER A 347 -39.61 -5.01 37.61
N ASP A 348 -39.50 -6.33 37.81
CA ASP A 348 -39.29 -7.32 36.74
C ASP A 348 -40.49 -7.39 35.75
N ARG A 349 -40.20 -7.63 34.45
CA ARG A 349 -41.14 -7.90 33.34
C ARG A 349 -40.66 -9.08 32.49
N ILE A 350 -41.61 -9.94 32.09
CA ILE A 350 -41.36 -11.12 31.23
C ILE A 350 -40.66 -10.68 29.91
N PRO A 351 -39.65 -11.43 29.43
CA PRO A 351 -38.98 -11.12 28.17
C PRO A 351 -39.88 -11.39 26.95
N GLN A 352 -39.56 -10.79 25.81
CA GLN A 352 -40.29 -10.90 24.54
C GLN A 352 -39.33 -11.04 23.36
N ILE A 353 -39.55 -12.03 22.48
CA ILE A 353 -38.75 -12.26 21.27
C ILE A 353 -39.18 -11.33 20.13
N LEU A 354 -38.25 -10.51 19.65
CA LEU A 354 -38.43 -9.48 18.62
C LEU A 354 -37.85 -9.92 17.27
N ASN A 355 -38.46 -9.47 16.17
CA ASN A 355 -37.92 -9.52 14.80
C ASN A 355 -37.31 -10.86 14.34
N MET A 356 -38.08 -11.95 14.40
CA MET A 356 -37.71 -13.23 13.81
C MET A 356 -38.50 -13.50 12.53
N ALA A 357 -37.80 -13.85 11.45
CA ALA A 357 -38.42 -14.33 10.21
C ALA A 357 -39.22 -15.61 10.48
N SER A 358 -40.41 -15.72 9.89
CA SER A 358 -41.28 -16.90 10.04
C SER A 358 -40.70 -18.11 9.32
N GLU A 359 -40.01 -17.89 8.19
CA GLU A 359 -39.36 -18.92 7.39
C GLU A 359 -37.97 -18.45 6.93
N LEU A 360 -37.00 -19.36 6.96
CA LEU A 360 -35.65 -19.17 6.45
C LEU A 360 -35.30 -20.30 5.48
N GLU A 361 -34.63 -19.97 4.39
CA GLU A 361 -34.19 -20.95 3.38
C GLU A 361 -32.67 -20.97 3.29
N PHE A 362 -32.08 -22.17 3.36
CA PHE A 362 -30.64 -22.37 3.25
C PHE A 362 -30.34 -23.55 2.32
N ASN A 363 -29.15 -23.55 1.72
CA ASN A 363 -28.70 -24.67 0.89
C ASN A 363 -28.05 -25.76 1.76
N LEU A 364 -28.12 -27.00 1.29
CA LEU A 364 -27.49 -28.16 1.92
C LEU A 364 -25.98 -27.92 2.15
N GLU A 365 -25.43 -28.47 3.25
CA GLU A 365 -24.02 -28.35 3.64
C GLU A 365 -23.51 -26.94 3.99
N THR A 366 -24.37 -25.92 4.00
CA THR A 366 -24.02 -24.57 4.46
C THR A 366 -23.96 -24.48 5.99
N MET A 367 -23.27 -23.46 6.50
CA MET A 367 -23.17 -23.15 7.94
C MET A 367 -23.77 -21.76 8.21
N PRO A 368 -25.10 -21.62 8.18
CA PRO A 368 -25.73 -20.31 8.25
C PRO A 368 -25.63 -19.68 9.64
N ARG A 369 -25.78 -18.36 9.67
CA ARG A 369 -25.93 -17.58 10.89
C ARG A 369 -27.38 -17.22 11.11
N ILE A 370 -27.92 -17.58 12.27
CA ILE A 370 -29.29 -17.28 12.67
C ILE A 370 -29.25 -16.26 13.81
N ASN A 371 -30.06 -15.22 13.70
CA ASN A 371 -30.19 -14.18 14.72
C ASN A 371 -31.52 -14.30 15.44
N CYS A 372 -31.50 -14.14 16.76
CA CYS A 372 -32.68 -14.00 17.58
C CYS A 372 -32.54 -12.78 18.49
N ALA A 373 -33.48 -11.83 18.36
CA ALA A 373 -33.52 -10.64 19.20
C ALA A 373 -34.58 -10.78 20.28
N ALA A 374 -34.31 -10.27 21.49
CA ALA A 374 -35.28 -10.24 22.58
C ALA A 374 -35.15 -8.97 23.42
N ALA A 375 -36.27 -8.48 23.93
CA ALA A 375 -36.34 -7.42 24.95
C ALA A 375 -36.88 -8.02 26.26
N GLY A 376 -36.68 -7.34 27.40
CA GLY A 376 -37.16 -7.83 28.69
C GLY A 376 -36.61 -7.00 29.85
N ASN A 377 -37.20 -7.15 31.05
CA ASN A 377 -36.65 -6.56 32.27
C ASN A 377 -36.56 -7.63 33.38
N PRO A 378 -35.36 -8.06 33.79
CA PRO A 378 -34.06 -7.56 33.36
C PRO A 378 -33.78 -7.85 31.88
N PHE A 379 -32.89 -7.06 31.30
CA PHE A 379 -32.51 -7.20 29.90
C PHE A 379 -31.93 -8.60 29.62
N PRO A 380 -32.35 -9.28 28.53
CA PRO A 380 -31.80 -10.59 28.17
C PRO A 380 -30.28 -10.49 27.91
N VAL A 381 -29.49 -11.31 28.60
CA VAL A 381 -28.03 -11.40 28.42
C VAL A 381 -27.66 -12.61 27.55
N ARG A 382 -26.40 -12.73 27.11
CA ARG A 382 -25.94 -13.76 26.15
C ARG A 382 -26.39 -15.20 26.47
N GLY A 383 -26.34 -15.60 27.74
CA GLY A 383 -26.74 -16.94 28.19
C GLY A 383 -28.24 -17.15 28.39
N SER A 384 -29.06 -16.10 28.25
CA SER A 384 -30.51 -16.19 28.39
C SER A 384 -31.22 -16.57 27.10
N ILE A 385 -30.56 -16.44 25.93
CA ILE A 385 -31.16 -16.67 24.62
C ILE A 385 -30.56 -17.95 24.01
N GLU A 386 -31.41 -18.93 23.76
CA GLU A 386 -31.06 -20.25 23.23
C GLU A 386 -31.74 -20.50 21.89
N LEU A 387 -31.06 -21.19 20.97
CA LEU A 387 -31.63 -21.64 19.71
C LEU A 387 -31.74 -23.17 19.69
N ARG A 388 -32.93 -23.71 19.44
CA ARG A 388 -33.23 -25.14 19.52
C ARG A 388 -33.55 -25.71 18.14
N LYS A 389 -32.83 -26.78 17.78
CA LYS A 389 -33.05 -27.56 16.57
C LYS A 389 -34.34 -28.40 16.65
N PRO A 390 -34.85 -28.90 15.51
CA PRO A 390 -36.01 -29.79 15.47
C PRO A 390 -35.81 -31.10 16.24
N ASP A 391 -34.57 -31.57 16.36
CA ASP A 391 -34.19 -32.77 17.12
C ASP A 391 -34.04 -32.53 18.64
N GLY A 392 -34.19 -31.28 19.08
CA GLY A 392 -34.05 -30.87 20.49
C GLY A 392 -32.66 -30.37 20.88
N THR A 393 -31.67 -30.41 19.98
CA THR A 393 -30.32 -29.91 20.25
C THR A 393 -30.35 -28.40 20.53
N VAL A 394 -29.74 -27.96 21.63
CA VAL A 394 -29.65 -26.55 22.02
C VAL A 394 -28.31 -25.98 21.57
N LEU A 395 -28.36 -24.88 20.80
CA LEU A 395 -27.22 -24.09 20.38
C LEU A 395 -27.11 -22.86 21.27
N LEU A 396 -25.90 -22.55 21.71
CA LEU A 396 -25.56 -21.35 22.46
C LEU A 396 -25.10 -20.25 21.51
N SER A 397 -25.34 -19.00 21.89
CA SER A 397 -25.00 -17.85 21.05
C SER A 397 -23.48 -17.62 20.96
N THR A 398 -22.99 -17.41 19.74
CA THR A 398 -21.58 -17.10 19.46
C THR A 398 -21.22 -15.69 19.96
N LYS A 399 -22.19 -14.77 19.94
CA LYS A 399 -22.12 -13.44 20.56
C LYS A 399 -23.52 -12.88 20.81
N ALA A 400 -23.62 -11.86 21.66
CA ALA A 400 -24.85 -11.11 21.89
C ALA A 400 -24.57 -9.61 21.79
N ILE A 401 -25.33 -8.91 20.97
CA ILE A 401 -25.25 -7.46 20.77
C ILE A 401 -26.37 -6.85 21.61
N VAL A 402 -26.01 -6.08 22.64
CA VAL A 402 -26.96 -5.41 23.55
C VAL A 402 -27.16 -3.98 23.08
N GLU A 403 -28.37 -3.66 22.64
CA GLU A 403 -28.82 -2.33 22.25
C GLU A 403 -29.78 -1.78 23.34
N PRO A 404 -30.07 -0.45 23.36
CA PRO A 404 -30.89 0.16 24.42
C PRO A 404 -32.29 -0.46 24.62
N GLU A 405 -32.85 -1.08 23.57
CA GLU A 405 -34.20 -1.64 23.58
C GLU A 405 -34.27 -3.16 23.38
N LYS A 406 -33.17 -3.81 22.96
CA LYS A 406 -33.14 -5.25 22.68
C LYS A 406 -31.74 -5.85 22.76
N THR A 407 -31.65 -7.15 22.97
CA THR A 407 -30.44 -7.95 22.81
C THR A 407 -30.59 -8.89 21.62
N THR A 408 -29.65 -8.86 20.68
CA THR A 408 -29.61 -9.76 19.52
C THR A 408 -28.53 -10.82 19.72
N ALA A 409 -28.93 -12.08 19.86
CA ALA A 409 -28.04 -13.23 19.89
C ALA A 409 -27.81 -13.77 18.48
N GLU A 410 -26.54 -14.00 18.11
CA GLU A 410 -26.13 -14.60 16.84
C GLU A 410 -25.67 -16.04 17.08
N PHE A 411 -26.17 -16.99 16.29
CA PHE A 411 -25.87 -18.41 16.37
C PHE A 411 -25.23 -18.89 15.08
N GLU A 412 -24.04 -19.48 15.18
CA GLU A 412 -23.42 -20.21 14.06
C GLU A 412 -23.92 -21.65 14.04
N VAL A 413 -24.65 -22.01 12.99
CA VAL A 413 -25.21 -23.35 12.83
C VAL A 413 -24.16 -24.24 12.14
N PRO A 414 -23.90 -25.46 12.68
CA PRO A 414 -23.07 -26.46 12.00
C PRO A 414 -23.62 -26.80 10.60
N ARG A 415 -22.83 -27.52 9.79
CA ARG A 415 -23.23 -27.89 8.42
C ARG A 415 -24.62 -28.52 8.39
N LEU A 416 -25.53 -27.90 7.64
CA LEU A 416 -26.91 -28.32 7.54
C LEU A 416 -27.05 -29.64 6.78
N VAL A 417 -27.88 -30.54 7.32
CA VAL A 417 -28.34 -31.76 6.64
C VAL A 417 -29.83 -31.64 6.32
N LEU A 418 -30.34 -32.50 5.42
CA LEU A 418 -31.77 -32.46 5.05
C LEU A 418 -32.72 -32.63 6.25
N ALA A 419 -32.31 -33.41 7.26
CA ALA A 419 -33.07 -33.62 8.49
C ALA A 419 -33.17 -32.37 9.40
N ASP A 420 -32.33 -31.34 9.18
CA ASP A 420 -32.44 -30.07 9.90
C ASP A 420 -33.63 -29.21 9.38
N SER A 421 -34.26 -29.62 8.27
CA SER A 421 -35.49 -28.98 7.78
C SER A 421 -36.64 -29.20 8.76
N GLY A 422 -37.34 -28.13 9.13
CA GLY A 422 -38.45 -28.21 10.07
C GLY A 422 -38.57 -26.97 10.94
N PHE A 423 -39.28 -27.11 12.07
CA PHE A 423 -39.50 -26.01 12.99
C PHE A 423 -38.42 -25.93 14.06
N TRP A 424 -37.69 -24.82 14.04
CA TRP A 424 -36.73 -24.42 15.07
C TRP A 424 -37.41 -23.52 16.10
N GLU A 425 -36.85 -23.43 17.31
CA GLU A 425 -37.37 -22.58 18.39
C GLU A 425 -36.25 -21.66 18.91
N CYS A 426 -36.50 -20.34 18.95
CA CYS A 426 -35.72 -19.46 19.81
C CYS A 426 -36.42 -19.32 21.16
N ARG A 427 -35.66 -19.36 22.25
CA ARG A 427 -36.16 -19.28 23.63
C ARG A 427 -35.34 -18.27 24.42
N VAL A 428 -36.01 -17.43 25.22
CA VAL A 428 -35.38 -16.44 26.10
C VAL A 428 -35.85 -16.60 27.55
N SER A 429 -34.91 -16.68 28.50
CA SER A 429 -35.16 -16.93 29.93
C SER A 429 -34.52 -15.89 30.84
N THR A 430 -35.30 -15.14 31.62
CA THR A 430 -34.82 -14.12 32.58
C THR A 430 -35.44 -14.34 33.97
N SER A 431 -35.01 -13.57 34.99
CA SER A 431 -35.68 -13.61 36.31
C SER A 431 -37.15 -13.19 36.25
N GLY A 432 -37.51 -12.35 35.28
CA GLY A 432 -38.88 -11.89 35.06
C GLY A 432 -39.79 -12.92 34.38
N GLY A 433 -39.25 -14.04 33.88
CA GLY A 433 -40.01 -15.07 33.18
C GLY A 433 -39.32 -15.56 31.89
N GLN A 434 -40.07 -16.28 31.06
CA GLN A 434 -39.57 -16.88 29.81
C GLN A 434 -40.53 -16.62 28.63
N ASP A 435 -39.99 -16.47 27.42
CA ASP A 435 -40.74 -16.44 26.16
C ASP A 435 -40.08 -17.37 25.11
N SER A 436 -40.85 -17.85 24.13
CA SER A 436 -40.32 -18.66 23.03
C SER A 436 -41.07 -18.48 21.71
N ARG A 437 -40.35 -18.58 20.59
CA ARG A 437 -40.89 -18.38 19.23
C ARG A 437 -40.36 -19.43 18.26
N ARG A 438 -41.27 -20.10 17.54
CA ARG A 438 -40.93 -21.09 16.52
C ARG A 438 -40.87 -20.47 15.13
N PHE A 439 -39.99 -20.97 14.28
CA PHE A 439 -39.82 -20.57 12.88
C PHE A 439 -39.41 -21.77 12.02
N LYS A 440 -39.70 -21.74 10.73
CA LYS A 440 -39.43 -22.86 9.83
C LYS A 440 -38.10 -22.66 9.09
N VAL A 441 -37.26 -23.68 9.07
CA VAL A 441 -36.06 -23.74 8.24
C VAL A 441 -36.29 -24.73 7.12
N ASN A 442 -36.07 -24.30 5.87
CA ASN A 442 -36.16 -25.13 4.68
C ASN A 442 -34.74 -25.34 4.12
N VAL A 443 -34.22 -26.57 4.19
CA VAL A 443 -32.92 -26.92 3.57
C VAL A 443 -33.16 -27.40 2.14
N LYS A 444 -32.47 -26.79 1.18
CA LYS A 444 -32.65 -27.01 -0.25
C LYS A 444 -31.43 -27.68 -0.88
N VAL A 445 -31.66 -28.55 -1.85
CA VAL A 445 -30.61 -29.27 -2.58
C VAL A 445 -30.20 -28.47 -3.82
N PRO A 446 -28.91 -28.11 -4.00
CA PRO A 446 -28.44 -27.42 -5.19
C PRO A 446 -28.75 -28.18 -6.50
N PRO A 447 -29.07 -27.47 -7.60
CA PRO A 447 -29.54 -28.09 -8.84
C PRO A 447 -28.40 -28.75 -9.63
N VAL A 448 -28.59 -29.97 -10.13
CA VAL A 448 -27.59 -30.71 -10.93
C VAL A 448 -28.14 -31.00 -12.33
N PRO A 449 -27.46 -30.57 -13.42
CA PRO A 449 -27.89 -30.87 -14.78
C PRO A 449 -27.81 -32.38 -15.10
N LEU A 450 -28.89 -32.94 -15.62
CA LEU A 450 -29.06 -34.38 -15.90
C LEU A 450 -28.59 -34.79 -17.31
N ALA A 451 -28.52 -33.85 -18.25
CA ALA A 451 -28.10 -34.09 -19.63
C ALA A 451 -26.90 -33.20 -20.01
N ALA A 452 -26.22 -33.54 -21.10
CA ALA A 452 -25.11 -32.74 -21.62
C ALA A 452 -25.62 -31.62 -22.54
N PRO A 453 -24.89 -30.50 -22.70
CA PRO A 453 -25.29 -29.43 -23.62
C PRO A 453 -25.27 -29.92 -25.08
N ARG A 454 -26.11 -29.34 -25.95
CA ARG A 454 -26.24 -29.76 -27.35
C ARG A 454 -25.44 -28.85 -28.28
N LEU A 455 -24.68 -29.43 -29.21
CA LEU A 455 -24.02 -28.70 -30.29
C LEU A 455 -25.04 -28.39 -31.40
N LEU A 456 -25.21 -27.12 -31.77
CA LEU A 456 -26.13 -26.68 -32.82
C LEU A 456 -25.40 -26.50 -34.16
N THR A 457 -24.30 -25.73 -34.18
CA THR A 457 -23.50 -25.50 -35.38
C THR A 457 -22.00 -25.45 -35.04
N LYS A 458 -21.16 -25.83 -36.01
CA LYS A 458 -19.69 -25.82 -35.90
C LYS A 458 -19.07 -25.03 -37.06
N GLN A 459 -18.04 -24.25 -36.76
CA GLN A 459 -17.22 -23.50 -37.72
C GLN A 459 -15.73 -23.66 -37.38
N SER A 460 -14.84 -23.02 -38.14
CA SER A 460 -13.38 -23.15 -37.97
C SER A 460 -12.85 -22.64 -36.66
N ARG A 461 -13.49 -21.63 -36.07
CA ARG A 461 -13.07 -21.09 -34.77
C ARG A 461 -14.24 -20.87 -33.82
N GLN A 462 -15.39 -21.47 -34.12
CA GLN A 462 -16.62 -21.23 -33.37
C GLN A 462 -17.46 -22.50 -33.20
N LEU A 463 -18.11 -22.63 -32.04
CA LEU A 463 -19.11 -23.65 -31.75
C LEU A 463 -20.36 -22.98 -31.15
N VAL A 464 -21.53 -23.21 -31.72
CA VAL A 464 -22.80 -22.72 -31.16
C VAL A 464 -23.43 -23.83 -30.33
N VAL A 465 -23.66 -23.55 -29.04
CA VAL A 465 -24.06 -24.53 -28.03
C VAL A 465 -25.40 -24.10 -27.41
N SER A 466 -26.34 -25.03 -27.33
CA SER A 466 -27.57 -24.85 -26.56
C SER A 466 -27.39 -25.39 -25.14
N PRO A 467 -27.50 -24.54 -24.10
CA PRO A 467 -27.30 -24.94 -22.72
C PRO A 467 -28.54 -25.60 -22.09
N LEU A 468 -29.68 -25.73 -22.78
CA LEU A 468 -30.94 -26.18 -22.19
C LEU A 468 -30.84 -27.63 -21.67
N VAL A 469 -30.83 -27.79 -20.34
CA VAL A 469 -30.73 -29.08 -19.68
C VAL A 469 -31.83 -29.24 -18.62
N SER A 470 -32.48 -30.41 -18.59
CA SER A 470 -33.24 -30.87 -17.42
C SER A 470 -32.31 -31.02 -16.21
N PHE A 471 -32.79 -30.75 -14.99
CA PHE A 471 -31.99 -30.84 -13.76
C PHE A 471 -32.73 -31.56 -12.63
N SER A 472 -31.97 -32.11 -11.69
CA SER A 472 -32.44 -32.57 -10.38
C SER A 472 -32.11 -31.56 -9.30
N GLY A 473 -32.66 -31.69 -8.09
CA GLY A 473 -32.51 -30.73 -7.00
C GLY A 473 -33.60 -29.64 -7.00
N ASP A 474 -33.40 -28.59 -6.21
CA ASP A 474 -34.39 -27.55 -5.96
C ASP A 474 -34.09 -26.25 -6.74
N GLY A 475 -35.10 -25.74 -7.45
CA GLY A 475 -35.04 -24.42 -8.11
C GLY A 475 -35.25 -23.24 -7.15
N PRO A 476 -35.26 -21.99 -7.66
CA PRO A 476 -35.04 -21.59 -9.07
C PRO A 476 -33.54 -21.54 -9.44
N ILE A 477 -33.24 -21.66 -10.73
CA ILE A 477 -31.88 -21.49 -11.26
C ILE A 477 -31.56 -19.99 -11.31
N SER A 478 -30.47 -19.56 -10.66
CA SER A 478 -29.98 -18.18 -10.68
C SER A 478 -28.91 -17.97 -11.75
N THR A 479 -28.05 -18.96 -12.00
CA THR A 479 -26.98 -18.86 -13.00
C THR A 479 -26.75 -20.18 -13.71
N VAL A 480 -26.50 -20.12 -15.02
CA VAL A 480 -26.00 -21.24 -15.82
C VAL A 480 -24.57 -20.92 -16.24
N ARG A 481 -23.63 -21.81 -15.94
CA ARG A 481 -22.24 -21.69 -16.37
C ARG A 481 -21.89 -22.79 -17.35
N LEU A 482 -21.39 -22.41 -18.52
CA LEU A 482 -20.83 -23.33 -19.48
C LEU A 482 -19.31 -23.38 -19.29
N HIS A 483 -18.79 -24.58 -19.08
CA HIS A 483 -17.38 -24.86 -18.90
C HIS A 483 -16.85 -25.58 -20.14
N TYR A 484 -15.77 -25.08 -20.74
CA TYR A 484 -15.14 -25.73 -21.88
C TYR A 484 -13.61 -25.71 -21.82
N ARG A 485 -12.97 -26.73 -22.41
CA ARG A 485 -11.51 -26.78 -22.61
C ARG A 485 -11.12 -27.68 -23.78
N PRO A 486 -9.95 -27.48 -24.41
CA PRO A 486 -9.44 -28.43 -25.40
C PRO A 486 -9.24 -29.82 -24.77
N GLN A 487 -9.62 -30.88 -25.48
CA GLN A 487 -9.54 -32.27 -24.98
C GLN A 487 -8.10 -32.70 -24.71
N ASP A 488 -7.15 -32.18 -25.48
CA ASP A 488 -5.71 -32.41 -25.40
C ASP A 488 -5.01 -31.60 -24.29
N SER A 489 -5.75 -30.78 -23.55
CA SER A 489 -5.17 -29.83 -22.60
C SER A 489 -5.36 -30.26 -21.14
N THR A 490 -4.29 -30.13 -20.35
CA THR A 490 -4.33 -30.19 -18.88
C THR A 490 -4.71 -28.87 -18.24
N MET A 491 -4.97 -27.81 -19.03
CA MET A 491 -5.32 -26.49 -18.53
C MET A 491 -6.68 -26.46 -17.81
N ASP A 492 -6.84 -25.41 -17.01
CA ASP A 492 -8.08 -25.10 -16.31
C ASP A 492 -9.25 -24.85 -17.28
N TRP A 493 -10.47 -25.10 -16.78
CA TRP A 493 -11.68 -24.91 -17.56
C TRP A 493 -11.93 -23.43 -17.83
N SER A 494 -12.19 -23.08 -19.08
CA SER A 494 -12.74 -21.77 -19.43
C SER A 494 -14.22 -21.75 -19.07
N THR A 495 -14.66 -20.70 -18.37
CA THR A 495 -16.03 -20.58 -17.86
C THR A 495 -16.70 -19.33 -18.41
N ILE A 496 -17.94 -19.46 -18.84
CA ILE A 496 -18.80 -18.35 -19.24
C ILE A 496 -20.17 -18.50 -18.59
N VAL A 497 -20.69 -17.39 -18.07
CA VAL A 497 -22.06 -17.32 -17.54
C VAL A 497 -22.99 -17.03 -18.71
N VAL A 498 -24.06 -17.80 -18.81
CA VAL A 498 -24.97 -17.78 -19.96
C VAL A 498 -26.41 -17.68 -19.49
N ASP A 499 -27.25 -17.02 -20.29
CA ASP A 499 -28.68 -17.02 -20.05
C ASP A 499 -29.24 -18.42 -20.37
N PRO A 500 -30.05 -19.03 -19.48
CA PRO A 500 -30.65 -20.34 -19.73
C PRO A 500 -31.51 -20.42 -20.99
N SER A 501 -32.01 -19.28 -21.50
CA SER A 501 -32.93 -19.22 -22.63
C SER A 501 -32.25 -19.01 -24.00
N GLU A 502 -30.94 -18.71 -24.02
CA GLU A 502 -30.23 -18.32 -25.24
C GLU A 502 -29.19 -19.35 -25.69
N ASN A 503 -29.01 -19.47 -27.01
CA ASN A 503 -27.92 -20.25 -27.60
C ASN A 503 -26.62 -19.44 -27.56
N VAL A 504 -25.52 -20.09 -27.25
CA VAL A 504 -24.24 -19.44 -26.94
C VAL A 504 -23.19 -19.80 -27.97
N THR A 505 -22.50 -18.81 -28.53
CA THR A 505 -21.40 -19.01 -29.47
C THR A 505 -20.06 -18.95 -28.75
N LEU A 506 -19.37 -20.09 -28.66
CA LEU A 506 -17.99 -20.17 -28.22
C LEU A 506 -17.07 -19.70 -29.35
N MET A 507 -16.52 -18.50 -29.23
CA MET A 507 -15.64 -17.90 -30.25
C MET A 507 -14.15 -18.16 -29.97
N ASN A 508 -13.30 -17.82 -30.95
CA ASN A 508 -11.84 -17.86 -30.85
C ASN A 508 -11.24 -19.24 -30.51
N LEU A 509 -11.91 -20.30 -30.95
CA LEU A 509 -11.44 -21.67 -30.79
C LEU A 509 -10.38 -22.02 -31.85
N ARG A 510 -9.58 -23.06 -31.57
CA ARG A 510 -8.64 -23.60 -32.54
C ARG A 510 -9.38 -24.40 -33.61
N PRO A 511 -9.03 -24.27 -34.90
CA PRO A 511 -9.60 -25.11 -35.95
C PRO A 511 -9.29 -26.58 -35.76
N LYS A 512 -10.21 -27.45 -36.22
CA LYS A 512 -10.10 -28.91 -36.20
C LYS A 512 -9.68 -29.48 -34.84
N THR A 513 -10.17 -28.88 -33.76
CA THR A 513 -9.80 -29.20 -32.37
C THR A 513 -11.04 -29.65 -31.58
N GLY A 514 -10.92 -30.73 -30.83
CA GLY A 514 -11.97 -31.24 -29.94
C GLY A 514 -11.98 -30.50 -28.60
N TYR A 515 -13.16 -30.04 -28.18
CA TYR A 515 -13.39 -29.35 -26.91
C TYR A 515 -14.37 -30.15 -26.04
N SER A 516 -13.98 -30.42 -24.80
CA SER A 516 -14.89 -30.98 -23.80
C SER A 516 -15.71 -29.84 -23.19
N VAL A 517 -17.04 -29.97 -23.18
CA VAL A 517 -17.99 -28.94 -22.74
C VAL A 517 -18.96 -29.53 -21.73
N ARG A 518 -19.25 -28.82 -20.63
CA ARG A 518 -20.22 -29.22 -19.58
C ARG A 518 -20.91 -28.02 -18.95
N VAL A 519 -22.06 -28.25 -18.33
CA VAL A 519 -22.90 -27.21 -17.69
C VAL A 519 -22.84 -27.34 -16.17
N GLN A 520 -22.84 -26.23 -15.46
CA GLN A 520 -23.05 -26.15 -14.02
C GLN A 520 -24.19 -25.17 -13.73
N LEU A 521 -25.12 -25.57 -12.87
CA LEU A 521 -26.27 -24.76 -12.47
C LEU A 521 -26.09 -24.29 -11.03
N SER A 522 -26.62 -23.10 -10.72
CA SER A 522 -26.65 -22.60 -9.35
C SER A 522 -28.03 -22.06 -8.98
N ARG A 523 -28.39 -22.13 -7.70
CA ARG A 523 -29.56 -21.47 -7.11
C ARG A 523 -29.12 -20.28 -6.23
N PRO A 524 -30.02 -19.36 -5.85
CA PRO A 524 -29.68 -18.26 -4.96
C PRO A 524 -29.16 -18.73 -3.59
N GLY A 525 -28.31 -17.91 -2.96
CA GLY A 525 -27.77 -18.15 -1.63
C GLY A 525 -26.43 -18.89 -1.61
N GLU A 526 -25.75 -18.80 -0.47
CA GLU A 526 -24.48 -19.48 -0.21
C GLU A 526 -24.63 -21.00 -0.37
N GLY A 527 -23.63 -21.69 -0.92
CA GLY A 527 -23.72 -23.12 -1.20
C GLY A 527 -24.74 -23.52 -2.28
N GLY A 528 -25.28 -22.55 -3.03
CA GLY A 528 -26.26 -22.81 -4.08
C GLY A 528 -25.67 -23.36 -5.38
N GLU A 529 -24.34 -23.47 -5.51
CA GLU A 529 -23.68 -24.02 -6.70
C GLU A 529 -23.82 -25.54 -6.74
N GLY A 530 -24.47 -26.04 -7.78
CA GLY A 530 -24.63 -27.47 -8.00
C GLY A 530 -23.38 -28.14 -8.55
N ALA A 531 -23.42 -29.47 -8.54
CA ALA A 531 -22.42 -30.30 -9.21
C ALA A 531 -22.45 -30.10 -10.73
N TRP A 532 -21.34 -30.45 -11.37
CA TRP A 532 -21.18 -30.31 -12.82
C TRP A 532 -21.95 -31.43 -13.51
N GLY A 533 -22.64 -31.10 -14.60
CA GLY A 533 -23.33 -32.08 -15.43
C GLY A 533 -22.39 -32.95 -16.26
N PRO A 534 -22.95 -33.91 -17.02
CA PRO A 534 -22.17 -34.79 -17.88
C PRO A 534 -21.45 -34.00 -19.00
N PRO A 535 -20.16 -34.30 -19.29
CA PRO A 535 -19.42 -33.65 -20.37
C PRO A 535 -19.80 -34.19 -21.75
N THR A 536 -19.67 -33.36 -22.77
CA THR A 536 -19.79 -33.72 -24.19
C THR A 536 -18.57 -33.23 -24.98
N LEU A 537 -18.21 -33.92 -26.06
CA LEU A 537 -17.10 -33.55 -26.93
C LEU A 537 -17.63 -32.86 -28.19
N MET A 538 -17.12 -31.67 -28.49
CA MET A 538 -17.52 -30.86 -29.64
C MET A 538 -16.28 -30.44 -30.45
N THR A 539 -16.28 -30.66 -31.76
CA THR A 539 -15.09 -30.42 -32.61
C THR A 539 -15.35 -29.30 -33.61
N THR A 540 -14.44 -28.33 -33.68
CA THR A 540 -14.44 -27.25 -34.69
C THR A 540 -14.13 -27.79 -36.09
N ASP A 541 -14.53 -27.08 -37.14
CA ASP A 541 -14.47 -27.56 -38.53
C ASP A 541 -13.64 -26.67 -39.44
N CYS A 542 -12.73 -27.17 -40.27
CA CYS A 542 -12.02 -26.34 -41.24
C CYS A 542 -12.21 -26.90 -42.67
N PRO A 543 -13.21 -26.41 -43.42
CA PRO A 543 -13.47 -26.87 -44.78
C PRO A 543 -12.37 -26.41 -45.75
N GLU A 544 -12.06 -27.22 -46.77
CA GLU A 544 -11.09 -26.85 -47.80
C GLU A 544 -11.61 -25.69 -48.68
N PRO A 545 -10.78 -24.68 -49.01
CA PRO A 545 -11.18 -23.61 -49.92
C PRO A 545 -11.22 -24.13 -51.36
N LEU A 546 -12.41 -24.30 -51.91
CA LEU A 546 -12.61 -24.88 -53.26
C LEU A 546 -12.49 -23.88 -54.40
N LEU A 547 -12.45 -22.57 -54.11
CA LEU A 547 -12.45 -21.53 -55.13
C LEU A 547 -11.06 -21.31 -55.74
N GLN A 548 -10.99 -21.36 -57.07
CA GLN A 548 -9.79 -21.07 -57.85
C GLN A 548 -9.74 -19.58 -58.22
N PRO A 549 -8.70 -18.82 -57.79
CA PRO A 549 -8.48 -17.45 -58.25
C PRO A 549 -8.13 -17.39 -59.74
N TRP A 550 -8.41 -16.24 -60.36
CA TRP A 550 -8.03 -15.94 -61.74
C TRP A 550 -7.15 -14.69 -61.77
N LEU A 551 -5.92 -14.80 -62.28
CA LEU A 551 -5.04 -13.65 -62.51
C LEU A 551 -5.63 -12.77 -63.62
N GLU A 552 -5.96 -11.51 -63.30
CA GLU A 552 -6.54 -10.56 -64.26
C GLU A 552 -5.44 -9.86 -65.08
N GLY A 553 -4.32 -9.55 -64.44
CA GLY A 553 -3.21 -8.86 -65.09
C GLY A 553 -2.13 -8.43 -64.12
N TRP A 554 -1.03 -7.95 -64.68
CA TRP A 554 0.13 -7.46 -63.95
C TRP A 554 0.77 -6.26 -64.65
N HIS A 555 1.23 -5.29 -63.87
CA HIS A 555 1.85 -4.07 -64.35
C HIS A 555 3.23 -3.90 -63.69
N VAL A 556 4.24 -3.59 -64.50
CA VAL A 556 5.62 -3.40 -64.05
C VAL A 556 5.81 -1.94 -63.61
N GLU A 557 5.94 -1.71 -62.31
CA GLU A 557 6.08 -0.37 -61.68
C GLU A 557 7.56 0.00 -61.41
N GLY A 558 8.46 -0.41 -62.31
CA GLY A 558 9.91 -0.21 -62.18
C GLY A 558 10.70 -1.46 -62.61
N THR A 559 12.03 -1.39 -62.58
CA THR A 559 12.89 -2.51 -63.00
C THR A 559 12.79 -3.72 -62.05
N ASP A 560 12.37 -3.53 -60.79
CA ASP A 560 12.30 -4.55 -59.75
C ASP A 560 10.92 -4.67 -59.06
N ARG A 561 9.86 -4.06 -59.61
CA ARG A 561 8.52 -3.98 -58.99
C ARG A 561 7.42 -4.46 -59.92
N LEU A 562 6.57 -5.36 -59.42
CA LEU A 562 5.46 -5.95 -60.16
C LEU A 562 4.16 -5.84 -59.34
N ARG A 563 3.18 -5.08 -59.85
CA ARG A 563 1.83 -5.08 -59.30
C ARG A 563 1.01 -6.18 -59.96
N VAL A 564 0.39 -7.03 -59.16
CA VAL A 564 -0.40 -8.19 -59.60
C VAL A 564 -1.85 -7.99 -59.18
N SER A 565 -2.79 -8.34 -60.05
CA SER A 565 -4.23 -8.29 -59.80
C SER A 565 -4.92 -9.61 -60.15
N TRP A 566 -5.91 -10.01 -59.36
CA TRP A 566 -6.69 -11.24 -59.54
C TRP A 566 -8.14 -11.07 -59.10
N SER A 567 -9.02 -11.90 -59.66
CA SER A 567 -10.43 -12.02 -59.28
C SER A 567 -10.78 -13.44 -58.80
N LEU A 568 -11.96 -13.56 -58.18
CA LEU A 568 -12.54 -14.83 -57.76
C LEU A 568 -13.88 -15.03 -58.47
N PRO A 569 -14.26 -16.27 -58.81
CA PRO A 569 -15.57 -16.58 -59.36
C PRO A 569 -16.69 -16.10 -58.43
N LEU A 570 -17.78 -15.57 -58.99
CA LEU A 570 -18.98 -15.23 -58.23
C LEU A 570 -19.65 -16.52 -57.75
N VAL A 571 -19.81 -16.67 -56.43
CA VAL A 571 -20.48 -17.84 -55.83
C VAL A 571 -21.68 -17.36 -55.01
N PRO A 572 -22.82 -18.06 -55.02
CA PRO A 572 -23.91 -17.80 -54.09
C PRO A 572 -23.47 -18.22 -52.67
N GLY A 573 -22.93 -17.29 -51.87
CA GLY A 573 -22.61 -17.54 -50.46
C GLY A 573 -21.42 -16.76 -49.92
N PRO A 574 -21.21 -16.80 -48.59
CA PRO A 574 -20.06 -16.16 -47.96
C PRO A 574 -18.75 -16.82 -48.40
N LEU A 575 -17.75 -15.99 -48.70
CA LEU A 575 -16.44 -16.44 -49.16
C LEU A 575 -15.71 -17.21 -48.03
N VAL A 576 -15.37 -18.47 -48.27
CA VAL A 576 -14.64 -19.31 -47.31
C VAL A 576 -13.15 -19.23 -47.64
N GLY A 577 -12.42 -18.38 -46.91
CA GLY A 577 -10.98 -18.17 -47.07
C GLY A 577 -10.44 -17.14 -46.09
N ASP A 578 -9.19 -17.31 -45.65
CA ASP A 578 -8.50 -16.39 -44.73
C ASP A 578 -7.64 -15.37 -45.50
N GLY A 579 -7.28 -15.66 -46.75
CA GLY A 579 -6.44 -14.80 -47.60
C GLY A 579 -5.94 -15.51 -48.85
N PHE A 580 -5.00 -14.89 -49.54
CA PHE A 580 -4.37 -15.43 -50.76
C PHE A 580 -2.88 -15.67 -50.55
N LEU A 581 -2.34 -16.69 -51.20
CA LEU A 581 -0.92 -16.98 -51.32
C LEU A 581 -0.50 -16.74 -52.76
N LEU A 582 0.47 -15.86 -52.99
CA LEU A 582 1.12 -15.67 -54.29
C LEU A 582 2.42 -16.47 -54.30
N ARG A 583 2.66 -17.20 -55.38
CA ARG A 583 3.91 -17.94 -55.62
C ARG A 583 4.59 -17.38 -56.85
N LEU A 584 5.84 -16.97 -56.71
CA LEU A 584 6.70 -16.52 -57.80
C LEU A 584 7.86 -17.51 -57.95
N TRP A 585 8.05 -18.00 -59.15
CA TRP A 585 9.15 -18.89 -59.50
C TRP A 585 10.09 -18.22 -60.50
N ASP A 586 11.35 -18.09 -60.09
CA ASP A 586 12.43 -17.59 -60.93
C ASP A 586 13.06 -18.75 -61.70
N GLY A 587 12.73 -18.87 -62.98
CA GLY A 587 13.26 -19.93 -63.83
C GLY A 587 14.77 -19.85 -64.07
N THR A 588 15.37 -18.67 -63.91
CA THR A 588 16.82 -18.50 -64.11
C THR A 588 17.62 -18.92 -62.89
N ARG A 589 17.06 -18.73 -61.68
CA ARG A 589 17.71 -19.05 -60.41
C ARG A 589 17.20 -20.34 -59.75
N GLY A 590 16.11 -20.92 -60.25
CA GLY A 590 15.43 -22.06 -59.64
C GLY A 590 14.85 -21.78 -58.25
N GLN A 591 14.48 -20.52 -57.98
CA GLN A 591 14.08 -20.07 -56.63
C GLN A 591 12.58 -19.76 -56.58
N GLU A 592 11.89 -20.32 -55.57
CA GLU A 592 10.49 -20.01 -55.25
C GLU A 592 10.42 -18.93 -54.16
N ARG A 593 9.58 -17.91 -54.37
CA ARG A 593 9.22 -16.90 -53.37
C ARG A 593 7.72 -16.96 -53.11
N ARG A 594 7.33 -16.93 -51.83
CA ARG A 594 5.93 -16.99 -51.35
C ARG A 594 5.56 -15.70 -50.66
N GLU A 595 4.41 -15.13 -51.01
CA GLU A 595 3.91 -13.88 -50.42
C GLU A 595 2.45 -14.08 -49.97
N ASN A 596 2.17 -13.86 -48.68
CA ASN A 596 0.83 -14.03 -48.11
C ASN A 596 0.08 -12.69 -48.07
N VAL A 597 -1.15 -12.69 -48.55
CA VAL A 597 -2.07 -11.56 -48.49
C VAL A 597 -3.22 -11.91 -47.55
N SER A 598 -3.11 -11.43 -46.31
CA SER A 598 -4.01 -11.73 -45.19
C SER A 598 -5.37 -11.02 -45.26
N SER A 599 -6.04 -11.10 -46.41
CA SER A 599 -7.41 -10.63 -46.60
C SER A 599 -8.09 -11.38 -47.75
N PRO A 600 -9.21 -12.08 -47.51
CA PRO A 600 -9.96 -12.74 -48.59
C PRO A 600 -10.65 -11.74 -49.53
N GLN A 601 -10.74 -10.47 -49.13
CA GLN A 601 -11.26 -9.38 -49.97
C GLN A 601 -10.18 -8.74 -50.86
N ALA A 602 -8.89 -8.99 -50.63
CA ALA A 602 -7.84 -8.44 -51.47
C ALA A 602 -7.93 -8.95 -52.91
N ARG A 603 -7.69 -8.06 -53.88
CA ARG A 603 -7.69 -8.36 -55.32
C ARG A 603 -6.41 -7.91 -56.02
N THR A 604 -5.48 -7.30 -55.28
CA THR A 604 -4.22 -6.79 -55.81
C THR A 604 -3.10 -6.93 -54.77
N ALA A 605 -1.85 -7.15 -55.21
CA ALA A 605 -0.65 -7.06 -54.40
C ALA A 605 0.52 -6.44 -55.18
N LEU A 606 1.43 -5.76 -54.47
CA LEU A 606 2.66 -5.21 -55.03
C LEU A 606 3.85 -6.05 -54.57
N LEU A 607 4.60 -6.60 -55.52
CA LEU A 607 5.79 -7.41 -55.30
C LEU A 607 7.02 -6.56 -55.61
N THR A 608 7.94 -6.44 -54.67
CA THR A 608 9.15 -5.60 -54.79
C THR A 608 10.43 -6.42 -54.62
N GLY A 609 11.57 -5.88 -55.09
CA GLY A 609 12.87 -6.57 -54.98
C GLY A 609 12.99 -7.75 -55.95
N LEU A 610 12.39 -7.65 -57.13
CA LEU A 610 12.51 -8.64 -58.20
C LEU A 610 13.74 -8.36 -59.07
N THR A 611 14.25 -9.36 -59.78
CA THR A 611 15.48 -9.21 -60.58
C THR A 611 15.14 -8.64 -61.97
N PRO A 612 15.67 -7.47 -62.38
CA PRO A 612 15.42 -6.91 -63.72
C PRO A 612 15.85 -7.87 -64.85
N GLY A 613 15.18 -7.84 -65.99
CA GLY A 613 15.48 -8.74 -67.12
C GLY A 613 15.06 -10.21 -66.94
N THR A 614 14.44 -10.58 -65.81
CA THR A 614 14.18 -11.98 -65.46
C THR A 614 12.77 -12.42 -65.86
N HIS A 615 12.64 -13.67 -66.30
CA HIS A 615 11.36 -14.34 -66.57
C HIS A 615 10.83 -15.03 -65.30
N TYR A 616 9.74 -14.52 -64.75
CA TYR A 616 9.03 -15.08 -63.59
C TYR A 616 7.80 -15.88 -64.02
N GLN A 617 7.53 -16.98 -63.34
CA GLN A 617 6.24 -17.68 -63.39
C GLN A 617 5.46 -17.39 -62.09
N LEU A 618 4.21 -16.97 -62.21
CA LEU A 618 3.40 -16.44 -61.11
C LEU A 618 2.05 -17.16 -61.03
N ASP A 619 1.64 -17.60 -59.84
CA ASP A 619 0.27 -18.07 -59.57
C ASP A 619 -0.26 -17.61 -58.20
N VAL A 620 -1.58 -17.67 -58.03
CA VAL A 620 -2.30 -17.24 -56.81
C VAL A 620 -3.24 -18.35 -56.34
N GLN A 621 -3.26 -18.63 -55.04
CA GLN A 621 -4.16 -19.61 -54.40
C GLN A 621 -4.92 -18.97 -53.25
N LEU A 622 -6.19 -19.34 -53.05
CA LEU A 622 -6.94 -19.03 -51.83
C LEU A 622 -6.54 -20.00 -50.73
N TYR A 623 -6.35 -19.54 -49.48
CA TYR A 623 -6.09 -20.44 -48.34
C TYR A 623 -7.15 -20.26 -47.24
N HIS A 624 -7.43 -21.32 -46.49
CA HIS A 624 -8.32 -21.31 -45.31
C HIS A 624 -7.72 -22.19 -44.21
N CYS A 625 -7.55 -21.64 -43.00
CA CYS A 625 -6.71 -22.21 -41.96
C CYS A 625 -5.28 -22.51 -42.49
N THR A 626 -4.96 -23.78 -42.72
CA THR A 626 -3.68 -24.27 -43.27
C THR A 626 -3.85 -24.97 -44.62
N LEU A 627 -5.08 -25.01 -45.15
CA LEU A 627 -5.43 -25.72 -46.38
C LEU A 627 -5.36 -24.74 -47.56
N LEU A 628 -4.71 -25.17 -48.64
CA LEU A 628 -4.55 -24.40 -49.87
C LEU A 628 -5.57 -24.88 -50.90
N GLY A 629 -6.24 -23.93 -51.53
CA GLY A 629 -7.18 -24.18 -52.62
C GLY A 629 -6.49 -24.36 -53.96
N PRO A 630 -7.25 -24.60 -55.03
CA PRO A 630 -6.71 -24.73 -56.37
C PRO A 630 -5.97 -23.45 -56.79
N ALA A 631 -4.79 -23.60 -57.39
CA ALA A 631 -3.99 -22.49 -57.90
C ALA A 631 -4.56 -21.93 -59.20
N SER A 632 -4.44 -20.62 -59.42
CA SER A 632 -4.69 -20.00 -60.71
C SER A 632 -3.79 -20.61 -61.80
N PRO A 633 -4.20 -20.59 -63.08
CA PRO A 633 -3.27 -20.84 -64.18
C PRO A 633 -2.01 -19.95 -64.05
N PRO A 634 -0.80 -20.48 -64.30
CA PRO A 634 0.42 -19.71 -64.13
C PRO A 634 0.57 -18.63 -65.20
N ALA A 635 0.94 -17.42 -64.78
CA ALA A 635 1.30 -16.30 -65.64
C ALA A 635 2.81 -16.21 -65.82
N HIS A 636 3.27 -15.91 -67.04
CA HIS A 636 4.68 -15.66 -67.33
C HIS A 636 4.93 -14.16 -67.47
N VAL A 637 5.82 -13.62 -66.65
CA VAL A 637 6.11 -12.19 -66.55
C VAL A 637 7.59 -11.93 -66.85
N LEU A 638 7.86 -11.08 -67.84
CA LEU A 638 9.22 -10.60 -68.14
C LEU A 638 9.39 -9.18 -67.56
N LEU A 639 10.38 -9.01 -66.68
CA LEU A 639 10.81 -7.68 -66.25
C LEU A 639 11.78 -7.07 -67.27
N PRO A 640 11.64 -5.79 -67.64
CA PRO A 640 12.51 -5.13 -68.62
C PRO A 640 13.97 -5.01 -68.11
N PRO A 641 14.97 -5.06 -69.01
CA PRO A 641 16.38 -4.82 -68.68
C PRO A 641 16.66 -3.34 -68.35
N SER A 642 17.73 -3.09 -67.58
CA SER A 642 18.17 -1.74 -67.16
C SER A 642 18.66 -0.88 -68.34
N GLY A 643 18.25 0.40 -68.36
CA GLY A 643 18.63 1.38 -69.39
C GLY A 643 20.08 1.90 -69.28
N PRO A 644 20.53 2.80 -70.19
CA PRO A 644 21.91 3.30 -70.20
C PRO A 644 22.23 4.17 -68.98
N PRO A 645 23.52 4.25 -68.57
CA PRO A 645 23.94 5.15 -67.49
C PRO A 645 23.70 6.63 -67.83
N ALA A 646 23.61 7.45 -66.78
CA ALA A 646 23.27 8.86 -66.89
C ALA A 646 24.27 9.68 -67.73
N PRO A 647 23.80 10.71 -68.48
CA PRO A 647 24.67 11.69 -69.15
C PRO A 647 25.54 12.44 -68.13
N ARG A 648 26.79 12.74 -68.50
CA ARG A 648 27.79 13.30 -67.57
C ARG A 648 27.93 14.80 -67.72
N HIS A 649 28.36 15.50 -66.66
CA HIS A 649 28.70 16.92 -66.69
C HIS A 649 27.60 17.83 -67.26
N LEU A 650 26.34 17.60 -66.85
CA LEU A 650 25.27 18.54 -67.20
C LEU A 650 25.59 19.91 -66.58
N HIS A 651 25.54 20.97 -67.38
CA HIS A 651 25.73 22.35 -66.96
C HIS A 651 24.70 23.25 -67.66
N ALA A 652 24.16 24.23 -66.91
CA ALA A 652 23.16 25.19 -67.37
C ALA A 652 23.72 26.61 -67.29
N GLN A 653 23.49 27.42 -68.30
CA GLN A 653 23.94 28.81 -68.38
C GLN A 653 22.84 29.70 -68.97
N ALA A 654 22.47 30.78 -68.31
CA ALA A 654 21.50 31.74 -68.84
C ALA A 654 22.07 32.55 -70.01
N LEU A 655 21.32 32.63 -71.11
CA LEU A 655 21.67 33.40 -72.31
C LEU A 655 20.88 34.71 -72.41
N SER A 656 19.63 34.71 -71.97
CA SER A 656 18.73 35.86 -71.98
C SER A 656 17.76 35.82 -70.81
N ASP A 657 16.78 36.71 -70.82
CA ASP A 657 15.64 36.71 -69.90
C ASP A 657 14.64 35.57 -70.15
N SER A 658 14.82 34.79 -71.22
CA SER A 658 13.87 33.76 -71.64
C SER A 658 14.53 32.49 -72.19
N GLU A 659 15.86 32.42 -72.18
CA GLU A 659 16.63 31.32 -72.76
C GLU A 659 17.77 30.86 -71.84
N ILE A 660 17.89 29.55 -71.64
CA ILE A 660 18.96 28.89 -70.90
C ILE A 660 19.58 27.80 -71.78
N GLN A 661 20.91 27.82 -71.91
CA GLN A 661 21.66 26.80 -72.62
C GLN A 661 22.05 25.65 -71.68
N LEU A 662 21.79 24.42 -72.10
CA LEU A 662 22.24 23.21 -71.44
C LEU A 662 23.37 22.57 -72.23
N THR A 663 24.42 22.11 -71.53
CA THR A 663 25.58 21.41 -72.11
C THR A 663 25.89 20.14 -71.31
N TRP A 664 26.28 19.04 -71.95
CA TRP A 664 26.58 17.76 -71.30
C TRP A 664 27.64 16.94 -72.08
N LYS A 665 28.09 15.83 -71.51
CA LYS A 665 28.92 14.81 -72.16
C LYS A 665 28.17 13.48 -72.24
N HIS A 666 28.47 12.68 -73.26
CA HIS A 666 27.90 11.35 -73.41
C HIS A 666 28.24 10.41 -72.22
N PRO A 667 27.37 9.41 -71.92
CA PRO A 667 27.66 8.34 -70.95
C PRO A 667 28.97 7.60 -71.28
N GLU A 668 29.72 7.20 -70.25
CA GLU A 668 31.09 6.68 -70.38
C GLU A 668 31.18 5.30 -71.05
N ALA A 669 30.16 4.47 -70.86
CA ALA A 669 30.03 3.16 -71.49
C ALA A 669 28.63 3.04 -72.09
N LEU A 670 28.56 3.05 -73.42
CA LEU A 670 27.30 2.92 -74.16
C LEU A 670 27.11 1.45 -74.59
N PRO A 671 26.05 0.76 -74.12
CA PRO A 671 25.72 -0.57 -74.61
C PRO A 671 25.28 -0.56 -76.09
N GLY A 672 24.93 0.60 -76.64
CA GLY A 672 24.48 0.80 -78.01
C GLY A 672 24.31 2.29 -78.34
N PRO A 673 24.00 2.64 -79.60
CA PRO A 673 23.85 4.03 -80.03
C PRO A 673 22.67 4.69 -79.30
N ILE A 674 22.90 5.92 -78.83
CA ILE A 674 21.85 6.76 -78.22
C ILE A 674 20.85 7.13 -79.32
N SER A 675 19.57 6.94 -79.06
CA SER A 675 18.46 7.35 -79.92
C SER A 675 18.10 8.83 -79.74
N LYS A 676 18.04 9.30 -78.48
CA LYS A 676 17.76 10.69 -78.11
C LYS A 676 18.14 10.96 -76.65
N TYR A 677 18.18 12.24 -76.28
CA TYR A 677 18.18 12.67 -74.89
C TYR A 677 16.82 13.24 -74.49
N VAL A 678 16.44 13.08 -73.23
CA VAL A 678 15.22 13.66 -72.66
C VAL A 678 15.61 14.59 -71.53
N VAL A 679 15.18 15.85 -71.60
CA VAL A 679 15.41 16.89 -70.59
C VAL A 679 14.12 17.12 -69.82
N GLU A 680 14.20 17.13 -68.49
CA GLU A 680 13.13 17.54 -67.59
C GLU A 680 13.40 18.97 -67.11
N VAL A 681 12.39 19.85 -67.20
CA VAL A 681 12.44 21.26 -66.81
C VAL A 681 11.36 21.55 -65.77
N GLN A 682 11.75 22.11 -64.62
CA GLN A 682 10.81 22.43 -63.54
C GLN A 682 11.12 23.80 -62.92
N VAL A 683 10.09 24.57 -62.57
CA VAL A 683 10.26 25.85 -61.83
C VAL A 683 10.62 25.54 -60.37
N ALA A 684 11.70 26.12 -59.85
CA ALA A 684 12.15 25.89 -58.48
C ALA A 684 11.09 26.35 -57.45
N GLY A 685 10.52 25.40 -56.70
CA GLY A 685 9.46 25.65 -55.71
C GLY A 685 8.02 25.58 -56.26
N GLY A 686 7.83 25.34 -57.55
CA GLY A 686 6.50 25.17 -58.16
C GLY A 686 5.96 23.74 -57.97
N ALA A 687 4.69 23.61 -57.56
CA ALA A 687 4.00 22.32 -57.41
C ALA A 687 3.42 21.75 -58.73
N GLY A 688 3.82 22.29 -59.88
CA GLY A 688 3.33 21.88 -61.21
C GLY A 688 4.11 20.70 -61.79
N ASP A 689 3.47 19.98 -62.72
CA ASP A 689 4.09 18.88 -63.46
C ASP A 689 5.31 19.37 -64.26
N PRO A 690 6.42 18.62 -64.27
CA PRO A 690 7.61 18.99 -65.01
C PRO A 690 7.37 18.94 -66.53
N LEU A 691 8.02 19.86 -67.26
CA LEU A 691 8.02 19.89 -68.72
C LEU A 691 9.12 18.97 -69.27
N TRP A 692 8.80 18.19 -70.30
CA TRP A 692 9.71 17.22 -70.90
C TRP A 692 10.06 17.63 -72.33
N ILE A 693 11.34 17.69 -72.65
CA ILE A 693 11.85 18.12 -73.95
C ILE A 693 12.77 17.04 -74.51
N ASP A 694 12.44 16.52 -75.68
CA ASP A 694 13.27 15.57 -76.41
C ASP A 694 14.33 16.32 -77.24
N VAL A 695 15.59 15.86 -77.14
CA VAL A 695 16.70 16.25 -78.01
C VAL A 695 16.94 15.08 -78.95
N ASP A 696 16.27 15.12 -80.11
CA ASP A 696 16.20 14.02 -81.08
C ASP A 696 17.50 13.77 -81.85
N ARG A 697 18.50 14.66 -81.72
CA ARG A 697 19.82 14.53 -82.35
C ARG A 697 20.82 14.00 -81.33
N PRO A 698 21.07 12.67 -81.26
CA PRO A 698 21.88 12.06 -80.22
C PRO A 698 23.37 12.44 -80.26
N GLU A 699 23.86 12.95 -81.39
CA GLU A 699 25.20 13.53 -81.55
C GLU A 699 25.37 14.89 -80.86
N GLU A 700 24.28 15.58 -80.50
CA GLU A 700 24.35 16.88 -79.86
C GLU A 700 24.67 16.75 -78.37
N THR A 701 25.58 17.60 -77.90
CA THR A 701 26.00 17.71 -76.49
C THR A 701 25.61 19.06 -75.88
N SER A 702 24.76 19.80 -76.60
CA SER A 702 24.21 21.08 -76.13
C SER A 702 22.84 21.34 -76.74
N THR A 703 21.93 21.96 -75.98
CA THR A 703 20.64 22.46 -76.48
C THR A 703 20.28 23.77 -75.77
N ILE A 704 19.42 24.59 -76.39
CA ILE A 704 18.91 25.84 -75.79
C ILE A 704 17.44 25.66 -75.48
N ILE A 705 17.07 25.80 -74.21
CA ILE A 705 15.68 25.81 -73.75
C ILE A 705 15.16 27.24 -73.82
N ARG A 706 14.13 27.46 -74.64
CA ARG A 706 13.53 28.78 -74.91
C ARG A 706 12.15 28.90 -74.28
N GLY A 707 11.64 30.13 -74.18
CA GLY A 707 10.30 30.41 -73.67
C GLY A 707 10.17 30.31 -72.15
N LEU A 708 11.29 30.52 -71.45
CA LEU A 708 11.33 30.56 -69.99
C LEU A 708 10.87 31.94 -69.49
N ASN A 709 10.32 31.98 -68.28
CA ASN A 709 9.86 33.24 -67.67
C ASN A 709 11.06 34.02 -67.13
N ALA A 710 11.09 35.34 -67.37
CA ALA A 710 12.15 36.22 -66.87
C ALA A 710 12.25 36.19 -65.34
N SER A 711 13.48 36.38 -64.84
CA SER A 711 13.82 36.33 -63.41
C SER A 711 13.31 35.08 -62.67
N THR A 712 13.10 33.97 -63.39
CA THR A 712 12.56 32.72 -62.82
C THR A 712 13.64 31.66 -62.72
N ARG A 713 13.65 30.95 -61.59
CA ARG A 713 14.59 29.85 -61.28
C ARG A 713 14.07 28.52 -61.83
N TYR A 714 14.91 27.80 -62.56
CA TYR A 714 14.58 26.51 -63.13
C TYR A 714 15.57 25.42 -62.71
N LEU A 715 15.03 24.22 -62.52
CA LEU A 715 15.75 22.97 -62.27
C LEU A 715 15.72 22.12 -63.53
N PHE A 716 16.88 21.57 -63.90
CA PHE A 716 17.07 20.74 -65.08
C PHE A 716 17.73 19.41 -64.71
N ARG A 717 17.26 18.31 -65.29
CA ARG A 717 17.99 17.04 -65.33
C ARG A 717 17.73 16.34 -66.64
N MET A 718 18.64 15.46 -67.06
CA MET A 718 18.50 14.76 -68.34
C MET A 718 18.84 13.28 -68.27
N ARG A 719 18.37 12.52 -69.28
CA ARG A 719 18.72 11.11 -69.45
C ARG A 719 18.84 10.72 -70.91
N ALA A 720 19.62 9.66 -71.17
CA ALA A 720 19.78 9.09 -72.50
C ALA A 720 18.74 7.99 -72.75
N SER A 721 18.39 7.75 -74.01
CA SER A 721 17.55 6.63 -74.45
C SER A 721 18.24 5.86 -75.57
N ILE A 722 18.30 4.52 -75.50
CA ILE A 722 18.81 3.64 -76.59
C ILE A 722 17.71 2.75 -77.19
N GLN A 723 16.76 2.35 -76.34
CA GLN A 723 15.58 1.51 -76.64
C GLN A 723 14.62 1.51 -75.43
N GLY A 724 15.16 1.80 -74.24
CA GLY A 724 14.46 2.27 -73.05
C GLY A 724 15.20 3.47 -72.45
N LEU A 725 14.55 4.13 -71.51
CA LEU A 725 15.07 5.33 -70.90
C LEU A 725 16.10 4.99 -69.81
N GLY A 726 17.24 5.66 -69.83
CA GLY A 726 18.34 5.47 -68.89
C GLY A 726 18.16 6.17 -67.55
N ASP A 727 19.25 6.21 -66.80
CA ASP A 727 19.33 6.90 -65.52
C ASP A 727 19.39 8.42 -65.70
N TRP A 728 18.87 9.16 -64.72
CA TRP A 728 18.91 10.62 -64.69
C TRP A 728 20.29 11.14 -64.31
N SER A 729 20.71 12.25 -64.94
CA SER A 729 21.83 13.07 -64.48
C SER A 729 21.55 13.68 -63.11
N ASN A 730 22.59 14.26 -62.51
CA ASN A 730 22.38 15.23 -61.44
C ASN A 730 21.47 16.37 -61.90
N THR A 731 20.74 16.96 -60.96
CA THR A 731 19.94 18.16 -61.21
C THR A 731 20.85 19.39 -61.19
N VAL A 732 20.71 20.26 -62.18
CA VAL A 732 21.36 21.58 -62.23
C VAL A 732 20.31 22.68 -62.12
N GLU A 733 20.67 23.76 -61.46
CA GLU A 733 19.81 24.90 -61.26
C GLU A 733 20.36 26.10 -62.01
N GLU A 734 19.50 26.85 -62.71
CA GLU A 734 19.87 28.15 -63.25
C GLU A 734 18.69 29.12 -63.35
N SER A 735 18.98 30.42 -63.27
CA SER A 735 17.98 31.50 -63.37
C SER A 735 18.11 32.26 -64.68
N THR A 736 17.00 32.51 -65.37
CA THR A 736 16.97 33.42 -66.54
C THR A 736 17.44 34.83 -66.13
N LEU A 737 18.12 35.55 -67.03
CA LEU A 737 18.63 36.89 -66.76
C LEU A 737 17.47 37.87 -66.46
N GLY A 738 17.69 38.81 -65.54
CA GLY A 738 16.70 39.85 -65.23
C GLY A 738 16.75 40.97 -66.28
N ASN A 739 15.59 41.56 -66.60
CA ASN A 739 15.52 42.75 -67.42
C ASN A 739 16.29 43.90 -66.75
N GLY A 740 17.44 44.27 -67.34
CA GLY A 740 18.24 45.40 -66.90
C GLY A 740 17.55 46.72 -67.20
N LEU A 741 16.72 47.20 -66.26
CA LEU A 741 16.52 48.63 -66.02
C LEU A 741 16.50 48.82 -64.49
N GLN A 742 17.49 49.59 -64.01
CA GLN A 742 17.74 49.94 -62.62
C GLN A 742 16.46 50.44 -61.94
N ALA A 743 16.06 49.78 -60.85
CA ALA A 743 15.21 50.39 -59.83
C ALA A 743 16.13 51.03 -58.77
N GLU A 744 16.64 52.24 -59.04
CA GLU A 744 16.90 53.18 -57.97
C GLU A 744 15.53 53.60 -57.42
N GLY A 745 15.22 53.14 -56.21
CA GLY A 745 13.90 53.30 -55.61
C GLY A 745 13.57 54.76 -55.32
N PRO A 746 12.41 55.27 -55.77
CA PRO A 746 11.84 56.48 -55.24
C PRO A 746 10.57 56.16 -54.44
N VAL A 747 10.69 56.45 -53.14
CA VAL A 747 9.70 57.14 -52.29
C VAL A 747 8.38 57.49 -53.01
N GLN A 748 7.29 56.85 -52.59
CA GLN A 748 5.94 57.22 -53.02
C GLN A 748 5.22 57.97 -51.91
N GLU A 749 5.26 59.29 -52.03
CA GLU A 749 4.25 60.23 -51.52
C GLU A 749 2.92 60.06 -52.25
N SER A 750 1.79 60.14 -51.54
CA SER A 750 0.54 60.80 -51.99
C SER A 750 -0.42 60.85 -50.80
N ARG A 751 -0.49 61.96 -50.07
CA ARG A 751 -1.35 63.15 -50.29
C ARG A 751 -2.82 62.96 -49.91
N ALA A 752 -3.11 63.54 -48.74
CA ALA A 752 -4.33 64.17 -48.23
C ALA A 752 -5.39 64.66 -49.24
N ALA A 753 -6.65 64.48 -48.83
CA ALA A 753 -7.83 65.34 -49.05
C ALA A 753 -8.88 64.88 -48.03
N GLU A 754 -9.16 65.59 -46.94
CA GLU A 754 -10.01 66.78 -46.76
C GLU A 754 -11.38 66.44 -46.15
N GLU A 755 -11.59 67.08 -44.99
CA GLU A 755 -12.84 67.63 -44.42
C GLU A 755 -14.01 66.74 -43.98
N GLY A 756 -14.33 66.84 -42.68
CA GLY A 756 -15.61 66.41 -42.13
C GLY A 756 -15.63 65.96 -40.66
N LEU A 757 -14.74 66.46 -39.79
CA LEU A 757 -14.58 65.93 -38.42
C LEU A 757 -14.78 67.00 -37.34
N ASP A 758 -16.03 67.37 -37.04
CA ASP A 758 -16.31 68.09 -35.78
C ASP A 758 -17.55 67.56 -35.01
N GLN A 759 -18.54 66.98 -35.69
CA GLN A 759 -19.63 66.27 -34.99
C GLN A 759 -19.28 64.83 -34.62
N GLN A 760 -18.44 64.15 -35.40
CA GLN A 760 -17.97 62.80 -35.05
C GLN A 760 -16.96 62.81 -33.90
N LEU A 761 -16.19 63.88 -33.71
CA LEU A 761 -15.21 63.96 -32.62
C LEU A 761 -15.91 64.07 -31.25
N ILE A 762 -16.99 64.83 -31.12
CA ILE A 762 -17.74 64.92 -29.85
C ILE A 762 -18.41 63.58 -29.53
N LEU A 763 -18.99 62.90 -30.52
CA LEU A 763 -19.58 61.58 -30.31
C LEU A 763 -18.51 60.51 -30.03
N ALA A 764 -17.33 60.61 -30.64
CA ALA A 764 -16.19 59.73 -30.39
C ALA A 764 -15.52 60.01 -29.04
N VAL A 765 -15.51 61.25 -28.54
CA VAL A 765 -15.02 61.58 -27.20
C VAL A 765 -15.99 61.06 -26.14
N VAL A 766 -17.31 61.27 -26.29
CA VAL A 766 -18.30 60.71 -25.36
C VAL A 766 -18.29 59.18 -25.44
N GLY A 767 -18.21 58.61 -26.64
CA GLY A 767 -18.09 57.17 -26.88
C GLY A 767 -16.79 56.56 -26.34
N SER A 768 -15.65 57.24 -26.47
CA SER A 768 -14.37 56.75 -25.97
C SER A 768 -14.24 56.90 -24.46
N VAL A 769 -14.75 57.99 -23.87
CA VAL A 769 -14.78 58.15 -22.40
C VAL A 769 -15.74 57.13 -21.79
N SER A 770 -16.92 56.90 -22.38
CA SER A 770 -17.83 55.86 -21.89
C SER A 770 -17.30 54.45 -22.13
N ALA A 771 -16.68 54.16 -23.28
CA ALA A 771 -16.04 52.88 -23.55
C ALA A 771 -14.83 52.63 -22.63
N THR A 772 -13.99 53.64 -22.37
CA THR A 772 -12.86 53.51 -21.43
C THR A 772 -13.34 53.36 -19.99
N CYS A 773 -14.39 54.08 -19.58
CA CYS A 773 -14.96 53.90 -18.25
C CYS A 773 -15.60 52.50 -18.08
N LEU A 774 -16.29 52.00 -19.11
CA LEU A 774 -16.84 50.65 -19.14
C LEU A 774 -15.77 49.57 -19.20
N THR A 775 -14.68 49.75 -19.95
CA THR A 775 -13.57 48.79 -19.97
C THR A 775 -12.79 48.80 -18.66
N ILE A 776 -12.61 49.94 -18.01
CA ILE A 776 -12.02 50.01 -16.66
C ILE A 776 -12.93 49.34 -15.63
N LEU A 777 -14.25 49.58 -15.66
CA LEU A 777 -15.21 48.91 -14.79
C LEU A 777 -15.25 47.40 -15.04
N ALA A 778 -15.21 46.97 -16.31
CA ALA A 778 -15.14 45.56 -16.67
C ALA A 778 -13.79 44.95 -16.26
N ALA A 779 -12.67 45.66 -16.39
CA ALA A 779 -11.35 45.25 -15.91
C ALA A 779 -11.30 45.12 -14.39
N LEU A 780 -11.94 46.05 -13.66
CA LEU A 780 -12.04 46.00 -12.20
C LEU A 780 -12.99 44.91 -11.73
N LEU A 781 -14.15 44.73 -12.39
CA LEU A 781 -15.07 43.64 -12.11
C LEU A 781 -14.43 42.29 -12.44
N THR A 782 -13.71 42.17 -13.55
CA THR A 782 -12.95 40.96 -13.87
C THR A 782 -11.81 40.77 -12.89
N LEU A 783 -11.10 41.81 -12.45
CA LEU A 783 -10.09 41.69 -11.37
C LEU A 783 -10.72 41.26 -10.04
N VAL A 784 -11.88 41.79 -9.67
CA VAL A 784 -12.62 41.37 -8.47
C VAL A 784 -13.15 39.95 -8.62
N CYS A 785 -13.64 39.56 -9.80
CA CYS A 785 -14.09 38.21 -10.10
C CYS A 785 -12.91 37.24 -10.18
N ILE A 786 -11.76 37.64 -10.70
CA ILE A 786 -10.50 36.88 -10.70
C ILE A 786 -9.99 36.81 -9.27
N ARG A 787 -10.09 37.86 -8.45
CA ARG A 787 -9.67 37.82 -7.04
C ARG A 787 -10.61 36.96 -6.22
N ARG A 788 -11.93 37.02 -6.44
CA ARG A 788 -12.91 36.10 -5.83
C ARG A 788 -12.73 34.68 -6.33
N SER A 789 -12.54 34.45 -7.63
CA SER A 789 -12.30 33.12 -8.19
C SER A 789 -10.94 32.56 -7.82
N CYS A 790 -9.89 33.36 -7.68
CA CYS A 790 -8.57 32.92 -7.18
C CYS A 790 -8.61 32.69 -5.66
N LEU A 791 -9.37 33.48 -4.89
CA LEU A 791 -9.62 33.20 -3.48
C LEU A 791 -10.53 31.99 -3.28
N HIS A 792 -11.47 31.72 -4.19
CA HIS A 792 -12.31 30.53 -4.11
C HIS A 792 -11.58 29.28 -4.63
N ARG A 793 -10.70 29.44 -5.63
CA ARG A 793 -9.79 28.40 -6.14
C ARG A 793 -8.63 28.12 -5.18
N ARG A 794 -8.45 28.91 -4.12
CA ARG A 794 -7.55 28.58 -3.00
C ARG A 794 -8.04 27.43 -2.11
N ARG A 795 -9.17 26.77 -2.39
CA ARG A 795 -9.64 25.66 -1.54
C ARG A 795 -9.54 24.23 -2.07
N THR A 796 -9.15 23.98 -3.32
CA THR A 796 -9.02 22.59 -3.79
C THR A 796 -7.98 22.48 -4.89
N PHE A 797 -6.69 22.51 -4.52
CA PHE A 797 -5.66 21.87 -5.34
C PHE A 797 -5.37 20.51 -4.70
N THR A 798 -6.33 19.59 -4.87
CA THR A 798 -6.10 18.16 -4.62
C THR A 798 -5.01 17.74 -5.59
N TYR A 799 -3.80 17.47 -5.08
CA TYR A 799 -2.75 16.85 -5.88
C TYR A 799 -3.31 15.49 -6.29
N GLN A 800 -3.76 15.36 -7.53
CA GLN A 800 -4.17 14.08 -8.06
C GLN A 800 -2.88 13.27 -8.16
N SER A 801 -2.71 12.28 -7.26
CA SER A 801 -1.77 11.19 -7.44
C SER A 801 -2.19 10.43 -8.70
N GLY A 802 -1.87 11.00 -9.85
CA GLY A 802 -1.82 10.31 -11.13
C GLY A 802 -0.61 9.40 -11.06
N SER A 803 -0.72 8.29 -10.34
CA SER A 803 0.04 7.11 -10.74
C SER A 803 -0.39 6.85 -12.18
N GLY A 804 0.58 6.93 -13.09
CA GLY A 804 0.39 6.63 -14.50
C GLY A 804 -0.33 5.28 -14.64
N GLU A 805 -0.99 5.06 -15.78
CA GLU A 805 -1.64 3.79 -16.09
C GLU A 805 -0.63 2.63 -16.00
N GLU A 806 -0.52 1.99 -14.83
CA GLU A 806 0.49 0.98 -14.59
C GLU A 806 -0.17 -0.33 -14.19
N THR A 807 -0.12 -1.27 -15.13
CA THR A 807 -0.66 -2.62 -15.05
C THR A 807 0.11 -3.47 -14.05
N ILE A 808 -0.61 -4.01 -13.06
CA ILE A 808 -0.10 -4.93 -12.04
C ILE A 808 0.07 -6.33 -12.65
N LEU A 809 1.27 -6.89 -12.54
CA LEU A 809 1.56 -8.29 -12.89
C LEU A 809 1.47 -9.14 -11.62
N GLN A 810 0.40 -9.92 -11.49
CA GLN A 810 0.29 -10.93 -10.43
C GLN A 810 0.76 -12.29 -10.95
N PHE A 811 1.68 -12.92 -10.22
CA PHE A 811 2.14 -14.28 -10.47
C PHE A 811 1.28 -15.27 -9.69
N SER A 812 0.40 -16.01 -10.38
CA SER A 812 -0.15 -17.27 -9.87
C SER A 812 0.48 -18.44 -10.60
N SER A 813 1.31 -19.20 -9.88
CA SER A 813 1.80 -20.55 -10.17
C SER A 813 1.82 -21.00 -11.65
N GLY A 814 2.60 -20.29 -12.48
CA GLY A 814 3.04 -20.79 -13.80
C GLY A 814 2.44 -20.13 -15.03
N THR A 815 1.58 -19.11 -14.92
CA THR A 815 1.09 -18.38 -16.12
C THR A 815 0.85 -16.89 -15.83
N LEU A 816 1.37 -16.03 -16.72
CA LEU A 816 1.25 -14.57 -16.64
C LEU A 816 -0.17 -14.15 -17.07
N THR A 817 -0.98 -13.60 -16.16
CA THR A 817 -2.26 -12.97 -16.53
C THR A 817 -2.31 -11.51 -16.09
N LEU A 818 -2.58 -10.63 -17.05
CA LEU A 818 -2.66 -9.18 -16.91
C LEU A 818 -4.08 -8.79 -16.45
N THR A 819 -4.30 -8.53 -15.16
CA THR A 819 -5.62 -8.08 -14.65
C THR A 819 -5.62 -6.61 -14.27
N ARG A 820 -6.45 -5.81 -14.95
CA ARG A 820 -6.74 -4.40 -14.58
C ARG A 820 -7.78 -4.38 -13.47
N ARG A 821 -7.44 -3.89 -12.26
CA ARG A 821 -8.46 -3.52 -11.25
C ARG A 821 -8.96 -2.09 -11.53
N PRO A 822 -10.27 -1.81 -11.41
CA PRO A 822 -10.80 -0.45 -11.51
C PRO A 822 -10.25 0.43 -10.38
N LYS A 823 -9.76 1.63 -10.71
CA LYS A 823 -9.26 2.62 -9.74
C LYS A 823 -10.39 3.02 -8.79
N LEU A 824 -10.22 2.76 -7.49
CA LEU A 824 -11.05 3.35 -6.44
C LEU A 824 -10.79 4.86 -6.43
N GLN A 825 -11.83 5.68 -6.28
CA GLN A 825 -11.73 7.14 -6.34
C GLN A 825 -10.70 7.65 -5.30
N PRO A 826 -9.78 8.56 -5.69
CA PRO A 826 -8.72 9.02 -4.78
C PRO A 826 -9.32 9.87 -3.66
N GLU A 827 -9.30 9.33 -2.44
CA GLU A 827 -9.60 10.10 -1.23
C GLU A 827 -8.53 11.18 -1.03
N PRO A 828 -8.92 12.41 -0.64
CA PRO A 828 -7.98 13.50 -0.42
C PRO A 828 -7.04 13.16 0.76
N LEU A 829 -5.73 13.24 0.52
CA LEU A 829 -4.69 12.98 1.51
C LEU A 829 -4.76 14.00 2.66
N SER A 830 -5.14 13.56 3.86
CA SER A 830 -5.21 14.40 5.07
C SER A 830 -3.90 14.31 5.85
N TYR A 831 -3.19 15.43 6.00
CA TYR A 831 -1.95 15.54 6.78
C TYR A 831 -2.03 16.67 7.82
N PRO A 832 -1.23 16.62 8.91
CA PRO A 832 -1.21 17.70 9.91
C PRO A 832 -0.68 18.99 9.26
N VAL A 833 -1.51 20.02 9.18
CA VAL A 833 -1.14 21.30 8.56
C VAL A 833 -0.37 22.15 9.56
N LEU A 834 0.75 22.72 9.13
CA LEU A 834 1.50 23.74 9.86
C LEU A 834 1.29 25.10 9.19
N GLU A 835 1.03 26.13 9.99
CA GLU A 835 0.98 27.51 9.53
C GLU A 835 2.40 28.02 9.27
N TRP A 836 2.56 28.87 8.25
CA TRP A 836 3.88 29.35 7.84
C TRP A 836 4.55 30.18 8.93
N GLU A 837 3.77 30.95 9.68
CA GLU A 837 4.23 31.81 10.77
C GLU A 837 4.74 31.01 11.98
N ASP A 838 4.36 29.74 12.08
CA ASP A 838 4.77 28.83 13.15
C ASP A 838 6.08 28.08 12.85
N ILE A 839 6.71 28.33 11.70
CA ILE A 839 7.99 27.71 11.29
C ILE A 839 9.10 28.76 11.31
N THR A 840 10.09 28.56 12.19
CA THR A 840 11.29 29.39 12.25
C THR A 840 12.49 28.58 11.76
N PHE A 841 12.98 28.89 10.56
CA PHE A 841 14.14 28.22 9.97
C PHE A 841 15.43 28.61 10.69
N GLU A 842 16.31 27.63 10.91
CA GLU A 842 17.63 27.76 11.52
C GLU A 842 18.69 27.37 10.46
N ASP A 843 19.44 26.30 10.70
CA ASP A 843 20.59 25.92 9.88
C ASP A 843 20.22 24.93 8.76
N LEU A 844 20.87 25.04 7.60
CA LEU A 844 20.86 24.00 6.57
C LEU A 844 21.65 22.78 7.09
N ILE A 845 20.98 21.63 7.26
CA ILE A 845 21.57 20.42 7.84
C ILE A 845 21.80 19.30 6.82
N GLY A 846 21.21 19.41 5.64
CA GLY A 846 21.44 18.45 4.56
C GLY A 846 21.06 19.05 3.21
N GLU A 847 21.84 18.73 2.19
CA GLU A 847 21.57 19.13 0.82
C GLU A 847 21.83 17.93 -0.10
N GLY A 848 20.82 17.53 -0.86
CA GLY A 848 20.92 16.47 -1.86
C GLY A 848 20.86 17.02 -3.28
N ASN A 849 20.77 16.13 -4.27
CA ASN A 849 20.63 16.53 -5.68
C ASN A 849 19.34 17.32 -5.94
N PHE A 850 18.23 16.95 -5.29
CA PHE A 850 16.89 17.44 -5.63
C PHE A 850 16.25 18.30 -4.52
N GLY A 851 16.78 18.27 -3.29
CA GLY A 851 16.18 18.95 -2.14
C GLY A 851 17.17 19.39 -1.08
N GLN A 852 16.64 20.13 -0.11
CA GLN A 852 17.33 20.69 1.04
C GLN A 852 16.58 20.30 2.31
N VAL A 853 17.34 20.06 3.38
CA VAL A 853 16.83 19.77 4.72
C VAL A 853 17.35 20.85 5.65
N ILE A 854 16.45 21.63 6.23
CA ILE A 854 16.75 22.76 7.09
C ILE A 854 16.26 22.46 8.49
N ARG A 855 17.10 22.60 9.50
CA ARG A 855 16.68 22.55 10.90
C ARG A 855 15.76 23.75 11.17
N ALA A 856 14.67 23.53 11.88
CA ALA A 856 13.74 24.59 12.23
C ALA A 856 13.15 24.39 13.63
N MET A 857 12.73 25.49 14.24
CA MET A 857 11.84 25.47 15.37
C MET A 857 10.41 25.60 14.87
N ILE A 858 9.55 24.62 15.17
CA ILE A 858 8.13 24.67 14.81
C ILE A 858 7.27 24.85 16.06
N LYS A 859 6.14 25.55 15.92
CA LYS A 859 5.11 25.62 16.95
C LYS A 859 3.93 24.74 16.54
N LYS A 860 3.76 23.62 17.24
CA LYS A 860 2.68 22.66 17.00
C LYS A 860 1.87 22.49 18.28
N ASP A 861 0.55 22.66 18.19
CA ASP A 861 -0.37 22.57 19.33
C ASP A 861 0.03 23.47 20.51
N GLY A 862 0.62 24.63 20.21
CA GLY A 862 1.13 25.59 21.20
C GLY A 862 2.54 25.30 21.74
N LEU A 863 3.11 24.13 21.47
CA LEU A 863 4.44 23.72 21.93
C LEU A 863 5.50 23.98 20.86
N LYS A 864 6.64 24.55 21.27
CA LYS A 864 7.81 24.70 20.41
C LYS A 864 8.65 23.42 20.42
N MET A 865 9.05 22.93 19.26
CA MET A 865 9.89 21.74 19.12
C MET A 865 10.82 21.83 17.91
N ASN A 866 11.97 21.16 18.01
CA ASN A 866 12.89 21.01 16.89
C ASN A 866 12.29 20.12 15.80
N ALA A 867 12.42 20.55 14.55
CA ALA A 867 12.05 19.81 13.36
C ALA A 867 13.16 19.88 12.31
N ALA A 868 13.16 18.93 11.40
CA ALA A 868 13.86 19.04 10.12
C ALA A 868 12.81 19.30 9.03
N ILE A 869 12.97 20.40 8.30
CA ILE A 869 12.11 20.78 7.19
C ILE A 869 12.77 20.32 5.90
N LYS A 870 12.15 19.34 5.23
CA LYS A 870 12.54 18.91 3.88
C LYS A 870 11.78 19.77 2.86
N MET A 871 12.49 20.22 1.82
CA MET A 871 11.94 20.99 0.70
C MET A 871 12.73 20.70 -0.58
N LEU A 872 12.12 20.95 -1.74
CA LEU A 872 12.80 20.83 -3.04
C LEU A 872 13.57 22.11 -3.40
N LYS A 873 14.61 21.98 -4.22
CA LYS A 873 15.32 23.13 -4.81
C LYS A 873 14.42 23.85 -5.84
N GLU A 874 14.67 25.13 -6.09
CA GLU A 874 13.85 25.94 -7.01
C GLU A 874 13.76 25.37 -8.44
N TYR A 875 14.76 24.61 -8.86
CA TYR A 875 14.89 24.01 -10.19
C TYR A 875 14.60 22.49 -10.21
N ALA A 876 13.82 21.99 -9.24
CA ALA A 876 13.38 20.59 -9.22
C ALA A 876 12.42 20.27 -10.37
N SER A 877 12.48 19.04 -10.89
CA SER A 877 11.62 18.60 -11.98
C SER A 877 10.20 18.25 -11.50
N GLU A 878 9.23 18.19 -12.42
CA GLU A 878 7.87 17.71 -12.13
C GLU A 878 7.84 16.29 -11.55
N ASN A 879 8.80 15.43 -11.91
CA ASN A 879 8.93 14.10 -11.30
C ASN A 879 9.41 14.20 -9.86
N ASP A 880 10.36 15.08 -9.56
CA ASP A 880 10.85 15.31 -8.20
C ASP A 880 9.74 15.84 -7.29
N HIS A 881 8.90 16.76 -7.80
CA HIS A 881 7.70 17.22 -7.10
C HIS A 881 6.73 16.08 -6.78
N ARG A 882 6.57 15.13 -7.70
CA ARG A 882 5.67 13.97 -7.53
C ARG A 882 6.22 12.98 -6.51
N ASP A 883 7.52 12.67 -6.55
CA ASP A 883 8.15 11.78 -5.59
C ASP A 883 8.21 12.40 -4.18
N PHE A 884 8.45 13.72 -4.08
CA PHE A 884 8.41 14.44 -2.81
C PHE A 884 7.01 14.50 -2.20
N ALA A 885 5.96 14.66 -3.02
CA ALA A 885 4.58 14.51 -2.56
C ALA A 885 4.25 13.06 -2.15
N GLY A 886 4.81 12.07 -2.86
CA GLY A 886 4.69 10.67 -2.51
C GLY A 886 5.32 10.34 -1.15
N GLU A 887 6.44 10.98 -0.81
CA GLU A 887 7.06 10.86 0.50
C GLU A 887 6.13 11.33 1.63
N LEU A 888 5.44 12.47 1.45
CA LEU A 888 4.43 12.95 2.40
C LEU A 888 3.29 11.92 2.57
N GLU A 889 2.81 11.35 1.47
CA GLU A 889 1.74 10.33 1.49
C GLU A 889 2.15 9.08 2.27
N VAL A 890 3.39 8.58 2.06
CA VAL A 890 3.93 7.44 2.81
C VAL A 890 3.98 7.76 4.30
N LEU A 891 4.57 8.91 4.66
CA LEU A 891 4.71 9.32 6.06
C LEU A 891 3.36 9.50 6.78
N CYS A 892 2.33 10.00 6.09
CA CYS A 892 0.98 10.10 6.64
C CYS A 892 0.37 8.71 6.93
N LYS A 893 0.55 7.76 6.02
CA LYS A 893 0.00 6.39 6.14
C LYS A 893 0.73 5.56 7.20
N LEU A 894 2.03 5.81 7.41
CA LEU A 894 2.82 5.11 8.41
C LEU A 894 2.45 5.52 9.84
N GLY A 895 2.10 6.78 10.11
CA GLY A 895 1.81 7.24 11.47
C GLY A 895 3.04 7.19 12.39
N HIS A 896 2.83 7.13 13.71
CA HIS A 896 3.91 7.22 14.69
C HIS A 896 4.59 5.88 14.99
N HIS A 897 5.92 5.83 14.96
CA HIS A 897 6.71 4.68 15.42
C HIS A 897 8.09 5.12 15.96
N PRO A 898 8.61 4.53 17.06
CA PRO A 898 9.86 4.96 17.68
C PRO A 898 11.09 4.82 16.78
N ASN A 899 11.11 3.82 15.89
CA ASN A 899 12.22 3.53 14.97
C ASN A 899 11.94 3.91 13.50
N ILE A 900 10.99 4.80 13.26
CA ILE A 900 10.73 5.42 11.95
C ILE A 900 10.79 6.93 12.16
N ILE A 901 11.30 7.68 11.18
CA ILE A 901 11.28 9.14 11.23
C ILE A 901 9.83 9.64 11.13
N ASN A 902 9.37 10.34 12.15
CA ASN A 902 7.95 10.70 12.29
C ASN A 902 7.64 12.04 11.61
N LEU A 903 6.49 12.10 10.93
CA LEU A 903 5.92 13.34 10.40
C LEU A 903 5.37 14.20 11.55
N LEU A 904 5.83 15.44 11.62
CA LEU A 904 5.30 16.45 12.55
C LEU A 904 4.16 17.24 11.89
N GLY A 905 4.31 17.54 10.60
CA GLY A 905 3.29 18.17 9.77
C GLY A 905 3.84 18.62 8.42
N ALA A 906 3.04 19.32 7.64
CA ALA A 906 3.48 19.94 6.39
C ALA A 906 2.84 21.31 6.21
N CYS A 907 3.59 22.21 5.58
CA CYS A 907 3.14 23.56 5.24
C CYS A 907 3.24 23.75 3.73
N LYS A 908 2.24 24.42 3.13
CA LYS A 908 2.31 24.85 1.73
C LYS A 908 2.31 26.38 1.70
N ASN A 909 3.43 26.96 1.28
CA ASN A 909 3.57 28.41 1.18
C ASN A 909 4.03 28.80 -0.23
N ARG A 910 3.37 29.79 -0.83
CA ARG A 910 3.65 30.29 -2.19
C ARG A 910 3.76 29.21 -3.28
N GLY A 911 3.07 28.08 -3.11
CA GLY A 911 3.09 26.95 -4.05
C GLY A 911 4.08 25.85 -3.70
N TYR A 912 5.08 26.12 -2.87
CA TYR A 912 6.09 25.15 -2.43
C TYR A 912 5.59 24.34 -1.23
N LEU A 913 5.93 23.05 -1.22
CA LEU A 913 5.62 22.12 -0.13
C LEU A 913 6.82 22.02 0.81
N TYR A 914 6.56 22.08 2.12
CA TYR A 914 7.54 21.95 3.18
C TYR A 914 7.08 20.82 4.11
N ILE A 915 7.89 19.78 4.27
CA ILE A 915 7.57 18.63 5.12
C ILE A 915 8.38 18.75 6.41
N ALA A 916 7.71 18.88 7.55
CA ALA A 916 8.34 18.90 8.86
C ALA A 916 8.36 17.48 9.45
N ILE A 917 9.55 16.93 9.62
CA ILE A 917 9.80 15.65 10.28
C ILE A 917 10.58 15.88 11.59
N GLU A 918 10.61 14.88 12.46
CA GLU A 918 11.38 14.98 13.69
C GLU A 918 12.88 15.21 13.41
N TYR A 919 13.52 16.03 14.22
CA TYR A 919 14.95 16.31 14.12
C TYR A 919 15.77 15.20 14.80
N ALA A 920 16.73 14.63 14.08
CA ALA A 920 17.67 13.64 14.60
C ALA A 920 19.03 14.31 14.87
N PRO A 921 19.40 14.56 16.14
CA PRO A 921 20.54 15.41 16.49
C PRO A 921 21.91 14.83 16.10
N TYR A 922 22.02 13.53 15.85
CA TYR A 922 23.28 12.88 15.51
C TYR A 922 23.44 12.60 14.01
N GLY A 923 22.49 13.05 13.18
CA GLY A 923 22.52 12.87 11.73
C GLY A 923 22.27 11.42 11.29
N ASN A 924 22.78 11.06 10.12
CA ASN A 924 22.67 9.69 9.59
C ASN A 924 23.68 8.74 10.27
N LEU A 925 23.34 7.45 10.29
CA LEU A 925 24.09 6.41 10.97
C LEU A 925 25.44 6.16 10.31
N LEU A 926 25.57 6.31 8.99
CA LEU A 926 26.85 6.15 8.29
C LEU A 926 27.90 7.14 8.79
N ASP A 927 27.56 8.44 8.81
CA ASP A 927 28.43 9.49 9.32
C ASP A 927 28.71 9.31 10.81
N PHE A 928 27.71 8.91 11.58
CA PHE A 928 27.86 8.65 13.01
C PHE A 928 28.84 7.49 13.28
N LEU A 929 28.75 6.40 12.51
CA LEU A 929 29.67 5.26 12.60
C LEU A 929 31.08 5.67 12.20
N ARG A 930 31.25 6.42 11.11
CA ARG A 930 32.57 6.90 10.66
C ARG A 930 33.21 7.86 11.66
N LYS A 931 32.45 8.77 12.26
CA LYS A 931 32.93 9.66 13.33
C LYS A 931 33.32 8.93 14.61
N SER A 932 32.90 7.68 14.80
CA SER A 932 33.28 6.88 15.96
C SER A 932 34.66 6.22 15.85
N ARG A 933 35.31 6.27 14.68
CA ARG A 933 36.54 5.55 14.34
C ARG A 933 37.79 6.19 14.95
N VAL A 934 38.16 5.74 16.15
CA VAL A 934 39.29 6.33 16.88
C VAL A 934 40.67 5.98 16.31
N LEU A 935 40.84 4.90 15.54
CA LEU A 935 42.16 4.62 14.92
C LEU A 935 42.51 5.63 13.82
N GLU A 936 41.49 6.24 13.20
CA GLU A 936 41.66 7.32 12.22
C GLU A 936 41.65 8.69 12.91
N THR A 937 40.73 8.95 13.85
CA THR A 937 40.52 10.29 14.41
C THR A 937 41.33 10.60 15.66
N ASP A 938 41.65 9.60 16.49
CA ASP A 938 42.38 9.79 17.76
C ASP A 938 43.20 8.52 18.13
N PRO A 939 44.34 8.29 17.46
CA PRO A 939 45.19 7.11 17.70
C PRO A 939 45.71 7.01 19.15
N ALA A 940 45.82 8.14 19.86
CA ALA A 940 46.24 8.17 21.24
C ALA A 940 45.14 7.57 22.15
N PHE A 941 43.89 8.02 21.99
CA PHE A 941 42.74 7.45 22.69
C PHE A 941 42.57 5.96 22.38
N ALA A 942 42.74 5.57 21.11
CA ALA A 942 42.61 4.18 20.68
C ALA A 942 43.63 3.28 21.40
N ARG A 943 44.89 3.72 21.53
CA ARG A 943 45.95 2.99 22.24
C ARG A 943 45.74 2.97 23.75
N GLU A 944 45.27 4.07 24.34
CA GLU A 944 45.00 4.17 25.78
C GLU A 944 43.85 3.26 26.21
N HIS A 945 42.77 3.20 25.42
CA HIS A 945 41.56 2.47 25.75
C HIS A 945 41.48 1.09 25.09
N GLY A 946 42.45 0.74 24.23
CA GLY A 946 42.50 -0.54 23.52
C GLY A 946 41.26 -0.80 22.65
N THR A 947 40.72 0.24 22.00
CA THR A 947 39.46 0.16 21.23
C THR A 947 39.61 0.82 19.86
N ALA A 948 38.95 0.24 18.85
CA ALA A 948 38.85 0.83 17.51
C ALA A 948 37.66 1.81 17.34
N SER A 949 36.78 1.94 18.34
CA SER A 949 35.66 2.90 18.30
C SER A 949 35.30 3.45 19.68
N THR A 950 34.68 4.63 19.71
CA THR A 950 33.96 5.14 20.89
C THR A 950 32.65 4.38 21.17
N LEU A 951 32.16 3.58 20.22
CA LEU A 951 30.95 2.78 20.35
C LEU A 951 31.24 1.37 20.87
N SER A 952 30.38 0.91 21.79
CA SER A 952 30.40 -0.46 22.29
C SER A 952 29.68 -1.43 21.34
N SER A 953 30.02 -2.72 21.43
CA SER A 953 29.30 -3.79 20.73
C SER A 953 27.79 -3.76 20.97
N ARG A 954 27.37 -3.44 22.20
CA ARG A 954 25.95 -3.34 22.57
C ARG A 954 25.25 -2.19 21.84
N GLN A 955 25.91 -1.05 21.65
CA GLN A 955 25.34 0.07 20.90
C GLN A 955 25.19 -0.26 19.41
N LEU A 956 26.18 -0.93 18.81
CA LEU A 956 26.09 -1.37 17.41
C LEU A 956 24.92 -2.34 17.18
N LEU A 957 24.76 -3.33 18.05
CA LEU A 957 23.60 -4.22 18.01
C LEU A 957 22.28 -3.49 18.27
N ARG A 958 22.31 -2.42 19.08
CA ARG A 958 21.11 -1.62 19.33
C ARG A 958 20.66 -0.89 18.07
N PHE A 959 21.58 -0.30 17.31
CA PHE A 959 21.25 0.31 16.02
C PHE A 959 20.63 -0.69 15.04
N ALA A 960 21.21 -1.88 14.93
CA ALA A 960 20.67 -2.96 14.09
C ALA A 960 19.26 -3.39 14.55
N SER A 961 19.07 -3.58 15.85
CA SER A 961 17.78 -3.98 16.42
C SER A 961 16.71 -2.91 16.20
N ASP A 962 17.03 -1.65 16.45
CA ASP A 962 16.14 -0.51 16.22
C ASP A 962 15.74 -0.41 14.74
N ALA A 963 16.70 -0.53 13.80
CA ALA A 963 16.42 -0.56 12.36
C ALA A 963 15.52 -1.74 11.96
N ALA A 964 15.75 -2.94 12.50
CA ALA A 964 14.93 -4.12 12.23
C ALA A 964 13.48 -3.95 12.74
N ASN A 965 13.29 -3.33 13.91
CA ASN A 965 11.96 -3.01 14.43
C ASN A 965 11.22 -2.00 13.53
N GLY A 966 11.94 -0.98 13.02
CA GLY A 966 11.38 -0.04 12.05
C GLY A 966 10.95 -0.71 10.74
N MET A 967 11.78 -1.60 10.21
CA MET A 967 11.47 -2.33 8.97
C MET A 967 10.40 -3.41 9.15
N GLN A 968 10.28 -4.01 10.33
CA GLN A 968 9.14 -4.87 10.67
C GLN A 968 7.84 -4.08 10.55
N TYR A 969 7.79 -2.88 11.14
CA TYR A 969 6.61 -2.02 11.08
C TYR A 969 6.23 -1.65 9.63
N LEU A 970 7.20 -1.26 8.81
CA LEU A 970 7.01 -1.01 7.37
C LEU A 970 6.43 -2.25 6.65
N SER A 971 7.00 -3.42 6.90
CA SER A 971 6.55 -4.68 6.30
C SER A 971 5.13 -5.05 6.73
N GLU A 972 4.75 -4.83 7.98
CA GLU A 972 3.39 -5.08 8.48
C GLU A 972 2.37 -4.13 7.83
N LYS A 973 2.80 -2.91 7.50
CA LYS A 973 2.02 -1.90 6.76
C LYS A 973 2.07 -2.07 5.24
N GLN A 974 2.71 -3.13 4.73
CA GLN A 974 2.87 -3.42 3.29
C GLN A 974 3.59 -2.31 2.51
N PHE A 975 4.55 -1.64 3.16
CA PHE A 975 5.44 -0.70 2.49
C PHE A 975 6.79 -1.35 2.19
N ILE A 976 7.29 -1.10 0.98
CA ILE A 976 8.64 -1.47 0.55
C ILE A 976 9.49 -0.19 0.57
N HIS A 977 10.61 -0.21 1.29
CA HIS A 977 11.50 0.94 1.42
C HIS A 977 12.30 1.19 0.14
N ARG A 978 12.91 0.13 -0.42
CA ARG A 978 13.70 0.11 -1.66
C ARG A 978 15.07 0.80 -1.64
N ASP A 979 15.44 1.46 -0.54
CA ASP A 979 16.72 2.14 -0.37
C ASP A 979 17.18 2.10 1.10
N LEU A 980 17.07 0.93 1.73
CA LEU A 980 17.52 0.75 3.10
C LEU A 980 19.05 0.65 3.13
N ALA A 981 19.70 1.63 3.77
CA ALA A 981 21.16 1.74 3.90
C ALA A 981 21.52 2.58 5.13
N ALA A 982 22.77 2.52 5.62
CA ALA A 982 23.19 3.28 6.80
C ALA A 982 23.01 4.81 6.65
N ARG A 983 23.15 5.34 5.43
CA ARG A 983 22.90 6.76 5.11
C ARG A 983 21.43 7.18 5.28
N ASN A 984 20.49 6.24 5.20
CA ASN A 984 19.05 6.46 5.32
C ASN A 984 18.50 6.03 6.70
N VAL A 985 19.38 5.75 7.65
CA VAL A 985 19.02 5.55 9.06
C VAL A 985 19.49 6.76 9.85
N LEU A 986 18.60 7.47 10.53
CA LEU A 986 18.92 8.61 11.37
C LEU A 986 19.11 8.20 12.83
N VAL A 987 20.00 8.89 13.55
CA VAL A 987 20.27 8.63 14.97
C VAL A 987 19.66 9.76 15.81
N GLY A 988 18.58 9.40 16.52
CA GLY A 988 17.80 10.30 17.35
C GLY A 988 18.36 10.48 18.77
N GLU A 989 17.60 11.16 19.61
CA GLU A 989 17.87 11.24 21.04
C GLU A 989 17.98 9.85 21.68
N ASN A 990 18.83 9.73 22.71
CA ASN A 990 19.16 8.44 23.37
C ASN A 990 19.76 7.38 22.42
N LEU A 991 20.37 7.80 21.31
CA LEU A 991 20.98 6.92 20.29
C LEU A 991 19.97 5.93 19.67
N ALA A 992 18.70 6.32 19.56
CA ALA A 992 17.69 5.51 18.89
C ALA A 992 17.84 5.60 17.37
N SER A 993 17.98 4.48 16.68
CA SER A 993 17.97 4.46 15.21
C SER A 993 16.54 4.56 14.66
N LYS A 994 16.38 5.38 13.63
CA LYS A 994 15.12 5.68 12.96
C LYS A 994 15.28 5.56 11.45
N ILE A 995 14.49 4.70 10.82
CA ILE A 995 14.47 4.57 9.35
C ILE A 995 13.89 5.85 8.74
N ALA A 996 14.56 6.40 7.73
CA ALA A 996 14.23 7.66 7.08
C ALA A 996 14.37 7.56 5.56
N ASP A 997 14.00 8.65 4.87
CA ASP A 997 14.06 8.82 3.41
C ASP A 997 13.17 7.85 2.61
N PHE A 998 11.87 8.16 2.56
CA PHE A 998 10.86 7.35 1.88
C PHE A 998 10.63 7.75 0.41
N GLY A 999 11.54 8.52 -0.20
CA GLY A 999 11.38 9.04 -1.56
C GLY A 999 11.15 7.95 -2.63
N LEU A 1000 11.65 6.74 -2.39
CA LEU A 1000 11.47 5.59 -3.30
C LEU A 1000 10.40 4.59 -2.82
N SER A 1001 9.77 4.83 -1.67
CA SER A 1001 8.87 3.87 -1.04
C SER A 1001 7.51 3.80 -1.72
N ARG A 1002 6.89 2.61 -1.70
CA ARG A 1002 5.58 2.33 -2.30
C ARG A 1002 4.77 1.35 -1.44
N GLY A 1003 3.45 1.52 -1.41
CA GLY A 1003 2.51 0.70 -0.64
C GLY A 1003 1.93 -0.46 -1.47
N GLU A 1004 2.79 -1.39 -1.91
CA GLU A 1004 2.45 -2.55 -2.72
C GLU A 1004 3.31 -3.76 -2.29
N GLU A 1005 2.79 -4.99 -2.37
CA GLU A 1005 3.55 -6.21 -2.00
C GLU A 1005 4.70 -6.53 -2.98
N VAL A 1006 4.48 -6.26 -4.27
CA VAL A 1006 5.41 -6.51 -5.36
C VAL A 1006 5.40 -5.32 -6.30
N TYR A 1007 6.56 -4.70 -6.54
CA TYR A 1007 6.71 -3.54 -7.40
C TYR A 1007 7.72 -3.81 -8.52
N VAL A 1008 7.40 -3.39 -9.76
CA VAL A 1008 8.28 -3.52 -10.93
C VAL A 1008 8.63 -2.13 -11.47
N LYS A 1009 9.91 -1.72 -11.36
CA LYS A 1009 10.36 -0.39 -11.85
C LYS A 1009 10.44 -0.38 -13.39
N LYS A 1010 9.82 0.60 -14.05
CA LYS A 1010 9.82 0.75 -15.52
C LYS A 1010 10.88 1.71 -16.07
N THR A 1011 11.31 2.71 -15.29
CA THR A 1011 12.25 3.75 -15.73
C THR A 1011 13.67 3.52 -15.21
N MET A 1012 14.66 3.76 -16.08
CA MET A 1012 16.09 3.76 -15.75
C MET A 1012 16.43 5.06 -14.99
N GLY A 1013 16.84 4.96 -13.73
CA GLY A 1013 17.35 6.08 -12.94
C GLY A 1013 18.53 5.59 -12.08
N ARG A 1014 19.20 6.47 -11.34
CA ARG A 1014 20.27 6.06 -10.41
C ARG A 1014 19.72 5.02 -9.41
N LEU A 1015 20.47 3.97 -9.16
CA LEU A 1015 20.07 2.82 -8.36
C LEU A 1015 21.15 2.50 -7.31
N PRO A 1016 20.79 2.18 -6.06
CA PRO A 1016 21.74 1.84 -5.00
C PRO A 1016 22.23 0.39 -5.16
N VAL A 1017 22.94 0.10 -6.25
CA VAL A 1017 23.28 -1.26 -6.74
C VAL A 1017 23.85 -2.17 -5.63
N ARG A 1018 24.74 -1.65 -4.77
CA ARG A 1018 25.40 -2.42 -3.70
C ARG A 1018 24.45 -2.89 -2.59
N TRP A 1019 23.27 -2.29 -2.45
CA TRP A 1019 22.24 -2.66 -1.45
C TRP A 1019 21.10 -3.46 -2.06
N MET A 1020 21.03 -3.60 -3.38
CA MET A 1020 19.91 -4.25 -4.06
C MET A 1020 20.05 -5.78 -4.06
N ALA A 1021 18.90 -6.46 -3.92
CA ALA A 1021 18.81 -7.91 -4.04
C ALA A 1021 18.97 -8.38 -5.50
N ILE A 1022 19.37 -9.64 -5.70
CA ILE A 1022 19.59 -10.24 -7.03
C ILE A 1022 18.35 -10.10 -7.92
N GLU A 1023 17.16 -10.36 -7.40
CA GLU A 1023 15.91 -10.23 -8.15
C GLU A 1023 15.58 -8.78 -8.53
N SER A 1024 15.96 -7.81 -7.70
CA SER A 1024 15.80 -6.39 -7.99
C SER A 1024 16.81 -5.92 -9.05
N LEU A 1025 18.03 -6.46 -9.03
CA LEU A 1025 19.06 -6.18 -10.02
C LEU A 1025 18.71 -6.75 -11.40
N ASN A 1026 18.25 -8.01 -11.45
CA ASN A 1026 18.00 -8.72 -12.71
C ASN A 1026 16.64 -8.36 -13.35
N TYR A 1027 15.61 -8.18 -12.52
CA TYR A 1027 14.23 -8.11 -12.99
C TYR A 1027 13.51 -6.83 -12.56
N SER A 1028 14.21 -5.91 -11.87
CA SER A 1028 13.59 -4.69 -11.32
C SER A 1028 12.38 -4.96 -10.42
N VAL A 1029 12.35 -6.14 -9.77
CA VAL A 1029 11.30 -6.57 -8.83
C VAL A 1029 11.71 -6.21 -7.41
N TYR A 1030 10.84 -5.52 -6.69
CA TYR A 1030 11.04 -5.09 -5.30
C TYR A 1030 9.92 -5.66 -4.41
N THR A 1031 10.29 -6.11 -3.22
CA THR A 1031 9.39 -6.67 -2.20
C THR A 1031 9.95 -6.39 -0.80
N THR A 1032 9.19 -6.67 0.25
CA THR A 1032 9.75 -6.63 1.63
C THR A 1032 10.95 -7.58 1.80
N LYS A 1033 11.07 -8.63 0.97
CA LYS A 1033 12.22 -9.55 0.95
C LYS A 1033 13.45 -8.98 0.23
N SER A 1034 13.28 -8.06 -0.71
CA SER A 1034 14.43 -7.32 -1.25
C SER A 1034 14.95 -6.33 -0.20
N ASP A 1035 14.09 -5.74 0.63
CA ASP A 1035 14.54 -4.90 1.76
C ASP A 1035 15.28 -5.72 2.84
N VAL A 1036 14.91 -6.99 3.04
CA VAL A 1036 15.68 -7.90 3.92
C VAL A 1036 17.12 -8.10 3.43
N TRP A 1037 17.33 -8.18 2.11
CA TRP A 1037 18.69 -8.22 1.56
C TRP A 1037 19.46 -6.94 1.88
N SER A 1038 18.85 -5.78 1.65
CA SER A 1038 19.42 -4.47 1.98
C SER A 1038 19.72 -4.34 3.47
N PHE A 1039 18.88 -4.91 4.35
CA PHE A 1039 19.13 -4.98 5.79
C PHE A 1039 20.39 -5.79 6.12
N GLY A 1040 20.65 -6.90 5.42
CA GLY A 1040 21.89 -7.65 5.57
C GLY A 1040 23.13 -6.79 5.25
N VAL A 1041 23.05 -5.97 4.20
CA VAL A 1041 24.10 -5.00 3.84
C VAL A 1041 24.25 -3.92 4.91
N LEU A 1042 23.13 -3.36 5.40
CA LEU A 1042 23.13 -2.41 6.53
C LEU A 1042 23.78 -3.00 7.79
N LEU A 1043 23.50 -4.27 8.11
CA LEU A 1043 24.11 -4.94 9.26
C LEU A 1043 25.63 -5.04 9.11
N TRP A 1044 26.11 -5.32 7.89
CA TRP A 1044 27.54 -5.30 7.56
C TRP A 1044 28.14 -3.89 7.68
N GLU A 1045 27.45 -2.85 7.20
CA GLU A 1045 27.87 -1.45 7.39
C GLU A 1045 28.01 -1.11 8.89
N ILE A 1046 27.06 -1.54 9.72
CA ILE A 1046 27.08 -1.28 11.17
C ILE A 1046 28.30 -1.92 11.84
N VAL A 1047 28.54 -3.22 11.61
CA VAL A 1047 29.64 -3.92 12.30
C VAL A 1047 31.02 -3.56 11.74
N SER A 1048 31.10 -3.10 10.49
CA SER A 1048 32.33 -2.58 9.87
C SER A 1048 32.62 -1.12 10.22
N LEU A 1049 31.78 -0.50 11.07
CA LEU A 1049 31.87 0.90 11.47
C LEU A 1049 31.76 1.86 10.27
N GLY A 1050 30.86 1.58 9.33
CA GLY A 1050 30.58 2.40 8.15
C GLY A 1050 31.50 2.12 6.95
N GLY A 1051 31.94 0.87 6.79
CA GLY A 1051 32.74 0.44 5.64
C GLY A 1051 31.94 0.46 4.33
N THR A 1052 32.64 0.51 3.19
CA THR A 1052 32.00 0.48 1.86
C THR A 1052 31.61 -0.95 1.48
N PRO A 1053 30.33 -1.27 1.24
CA PRO A 1053 29.91 -2.61 0.84
C PRO A 1053 30.54 -3.04 -0.49
N TYR A 1054 31.04 -4.28 -0.57
CA TYR A 1054 31.70 -4.82 -1.76
C TYR A 1054 32.85 -3.92 -2.27
N CYS A 1055 33.60 -3.32 -1.35
CA CYS A 1055 34.72 -2.43 -1.65
C CYS A 1055 35.66 -3.01 -2.72
N GLY A 1056 36.10 -2.18 -3.68
CA GLY A 1056 37.01 -2.57 -4.75
C GLY A 1056 36.39 -3.37 -5.90
N MET A 1057 35.09 -3.67 -5.87
CA MET A 1057 34.36 -4.23 -7.01
C MET A 1057 33.58 -3.17 -7.76
N THR A 1058 33.61 -3.25 -9.09
CA THR A 1058 32.74 -2.49 -9.99
C THR A 1058 31.31 -3.02 -9.95
N CYS A 1059 30.33 -2.22 -10.40
CA CYS A 1059 28.95 -2.68 -10.53
C CYS A 1059 28.84 -3.90 -11.46
N ALA A 1060 29.61 -3.94 -12.56
CA ALA A 1060 29.62 -5.05 -13.51
C ALA A 1060 30.08 -6.37 -12.86
N GLU A 1061 31.20 -6.33 -12.12
CA GLU A 1061 31.69 -7.51 -11.39
C GLU A 1061 30.70 -7.97 -10.32
N LEU A 1062 30.02 -7.03 -9.65
CA LEU A 1062 29.01 -7.37 -8.65
C LEU A 1062 27.80 -8.07 -9.29
N TYR A 1063 27.34 -7.59 -10.45
CA TYR A 1063 26.28 -8.22 -11.26
C TYR A 1063 26.63 -9.67 -11.65
N GLU A 1064 27.90 -9.95 -11.97
CA GLU A 1064 28.35 -11.29 -12.33
C GLU A 1064 28.54 -12.21 -11.11
N LYS A 1065 29.12 -11.70 -10.01
CA LYS A 1065 29.53 -12.52 -8.86
C LYS A 1065 28.38 -12.85 -7.90
N LEU A 1066 27.39 -11.97 -7.72
CA LEU A 1066 26.28 -12.24 -6.79
C LEU A 1066 25.48 -13.50 -7.16
N PRO A 1067 25.08 -13.72 -8.44
CA PRO A 1067 24.41 -14.95 -8.86
C PRO A 1067 25.28 -16.21 -8.77
N GLN A 1068 26.62 -16.07 -8.76
CA GLN A 1068 27.56 -17.18 -8.56
C GLN A 1068 27.71 -17.58 -7.08
N GLY A 1069 26.96 -16.93 -6.17
CA GLY A 1069 26.97 -17.23 -4.74
C GLY A 1069 28.02 -16.44 -3.94
N TYR A 1070 28.77 -15.52 -4.57
CA TYR A 1070 29.69 -14.66 -3.83
C TYR A 1070 28.93 -13.76 -2.85
N ARG A 1071 29.44 -13.63 -1.62
CA ARG A 1071 28.92 -12.74 -0.57
C ARG A 1071 30.08 -11.99 0.09
N MET A 1072 29.79 -10.84 0.69
CA MET A 1072 30.80 -10.09 1.44
C MET A 1072 31.40 -10.96 2.54
N GLU A 1073 32.70 -10.82 2.75
CA GLU A 1073 33.41 -11.51 3.82
C GLU A 1073 32.97 -11.05 5.21
N GLN A 1074 33.09 -11.95 6.18
CA GLN A 1074 32.82 -11.65 7.58
C GLN A 1074 33.83 -10.63 8.11
N PRO A 1075 33.39 -9.47 8.62
CA PRO A 1075 34.29 -8.52 9.25
C PRO A 1075 35.02 -9.16 10.42
N ARG A 1076 36.32 -8.91 10.56
CA ARG A 1076 37.18 -9.61 11.55
C ARG A 1076 36.74 -9.41 13.01
N ASN A 1077 36.06 -8.30 13.30
CA ASN A 1077 35.49 -7.98 14.59
C ASN A 1077 34.08 -8.57 14.80
N CYS A 1078 33.47 -9.19 13.80
CA CYS A 1078 32.08 -9.66 13.85
C CYS A 1078 32.00 -11.12 14.32
N ASP A 1079 31.19 -11.39 15.33
CA ASP A 1079 30.87 -12.74 15.79
C ASP A 1079 30.05 -13.53 14.75
N ASP A 1080 30.25 -14.85 14.74
CA ASP A 1080 29.61 -15.78 13.79
C ASP A 1080 28.09 -15.71 13.82
N GLU A 1081 27.48 -15.44 14.98
CA GLU A 1081 26.02 -15.39 15.11
C GLU A 1081 25.41 -14.20 14.33
N VAL A 1082 26.10 -13.05 14.36
CA VAL A 1082 25.65 -11.85 13.61
C VAL A 1082 25.92 -12.03 12.12
N TYR A 1083 27.06 -12.62 11.76
CA TYR A 1083 27.37 -12.91 10.36
C TYR A 1083 26.42 -13.95 9.76
N GLU A 1084 26.01 -14.95 10.54
CA GLU A 1084 25.01 -15.92 10.13
C GLU A 1084 23.66 -15.26 9.84
N LEU A 1085 23.26 -14.26 10.62
CA LEU A 1085 22.08 -13.44 10.32
C LEU A 1085 22.22 -12.68 8.99
N MET A 1086 23.41 -12.13 8.68
CA MET A 1086 23.67 -11.51 7.37
C MET A 1086 23.52 -12.54 6.23
N ARG A 1087 24.09 -13.74 6.39
CA ARG A 1087 23.97 -14.82 5.39
C ARG A 1087 22.52 -15.24 5.14
N GLN A 1088 21.70 -15.28 6.20
CA GLN A 1088 20.27 -15.54 6.07
C GLN A 1088 19.55 -14.45 5.26
N CYS A 1089 19.95 -13.19 5.43
CA CYS A 1089 19.43 -12.06 4.64
C CYS A 1089 19.84 -12.13 3.16
N TRP A 1090 21.03 -12.68 2.86
CA TRP A 1090 21.57 -12.78 1.50
C TRP A 1090 21.35 -14.12 0.81
N ARG A 1091 20.32 -14.89 1.18
CA ARG A 1091 19.93 -16.08 0.43
C ARG A 1091 19.44 -15.72 -0.97
N ASP A 1092 19.79 -16.54 -1.97
CA ASP A 1092 19.46 -16.29 -3.39
C ASP A 1092 17.96 -16.12 -3.60
N ARG A 1093 17.17 -17.05 -3.04
CA ARG A 1093 15.72 -17.09 -3.21
C ARG A 1093 15.03 -16.22 -2.15
N PRO A 1094 14.18 -15.25 -2.54
CA PRO A 1094 13.54 -14.31 -1.61
C PRO A 1094 12.72 -14.99 -0.49
N TYR A 1095 12.04 -16.10 -0.80
CA TYR A 1095 11.22 -16.83 0.17
C TYR A 1095 12.04 -17.60 1.22
N GLU A 1096 13.34 -17.80 1.00
CA GLU A 1096 14.23 -18.44 1.97
C GLU A 1096 14.82 -17.45 2.99
N ARG A 1097 14.73 -16.14 2.70
CA ARG A 1097 15.17 -15.07 3.60
C ARG A 1097 14.19 -14.94 4.77
N PRO A 1098 14.63 -14.62 5.99
CA PRO A 1098 13.74 -14.44 7.13
C PRO A 1098 12.83 -13.21 6.97
N PRO A 1099 11.63 -13.17 7.57
CA PRO A 1099 10.86 -11.93 7.69
C PRO A 1099 11.46 -11.01 8.77
N PHE A 1100 11.22 -9.69 8.69
CA PHE A 1100 11.74 -8.73 9.66
C PHE A 1100 11.34 -9.03 11.11
N ALA A 1101 10.15 -9.58 11.36
CA ALA A 1101 9.74 -10.01 12.70
C ALA A 1101 10.68 -11.05 13.32
N GLN A 1102 11.23 -11.96 12.51
CA GLN A 1102 12.21 -12.94 12.97
C GLN A 1102 13.59 -12.31 13.21
N ILE A 1103 14.01 -11.40 12.32
CA ILE A 1103 15.28 -10.66 12.44
C ILE A 1103 15.28 -9.82 13.72
N ALA A 1104 14.22 -9.06 13.97
CA ALA A 1104 14.05 -8.24 15.17
C ALA A 1104 14.10 -9.09 16.45
N LEU A 1105 13.44 -10.27 16.44
CA LEU A 1105 13.48 -11.21 17.56
C LEU A 1105 14.89 -11.76 17.81
N GLN A 1106 15.63 -12.13 16.77
CA GLN A 1106 17.00 -12.63 16.89
C GLN A 1106 17.94 -11.56 17.46
N LEU A 1107 17.89 -10.33 16.94
CA LEU A 1107 18.68 -9.21 17.45
C LEU A 1107 18.30 -8.84 18.89
N GLY A 1108 17.02 -8.93 19.24
CA GLY A 1108 16.55 -8.75 20.62
C GLY A 1108 17.19 -9.76 21.59
N ARG A 1109 17.24 -11.03 21.21
CA ARG A 1109 17.91 -12.09 22.00
C ARG A 1109 19.41 -11.84 22.13
N MET A 1110 20.08 -11.41 21.06
CA MET A 1110 21.50 -11.04 21.11
C MET A 1110 21.76 -9.88 22.10
N LEU A 1111 20.88 -8.87 22.12
CA LEU A 1111 20.97 -7.76 23.09
C LEU A 1111 20.76 -8.21 24.54
N GLU A 1112 19.98 -9.26 24.79
CA GLU A 1112 19.75 -9.82 26.12
C GLU A 1112 20.91 -10.69 26.60
N ALA A 1113 21.58 -11.42 25.69
CA ALA A 1113 22.63 -12.38 26.00
C ALA A 1113 23.90 -11.76 26.64
N ARG A 1114 24.07 -10.44 26.60
CA ARG A 1114 25.25 -9.69 27.10
C ARG A 1114 26.60 -10.19 26.57
N LYS A 1115 26.61 -10.95 25.48
CA LYS A 1115 27.80 -11.36 24.72
C LYS A 1115 28.33 -10.17 23.92
N ALA A 1116 29.66 -10.05 23.79
CA ALA A 1116 30.28 -9.07 22.91
C ALA A 1116 30.30 -9.61 21.48
N TYR A 1117 29.33 -9.20 20.68
CA TYR A 1117 29.15 -9.65 19.29
C TYR A 1117 30.01 -8.92 18.28
N VAL A 1118 30.55 -7.77 18.68
CA VAL A 1118 31.49 -6.98 17.89
C VAL A 1118 32.72 -6.75 18.76
N ASN A 1119 33.82 -7.44 18.45
CA ASN A 1119 35.05 -7.34 19.20
C ASN A 1119 35.81 -6.05 18.83
N MET A 1120 35.68 -5.06 19.70
CA MET A 1120 36.31 -3.75 19.54
C MET A 1120 37.80 -3.71 19.95
N SER A 1121 38.31 -4.75 20.63
CA SER A 1121 39.67 -4.79 21.16
C SER A 1121 40.70 -5.32 20.16
N LEU A 1122 40.31 -5.72 18.95
CA LEU A 1122 41.18 -6.21 17.89
C LEU A 1122 42.04 -5.10 17.23
N PHE A 1123 42.36 -4.02 17.96
CA PHE A 1123 42.87 -2.76 17.40
C PHE A 1123 44.22 -2.89 16.67
N GLU A 1124 45.12 -3.78 17.10
CA GLU A 1124 46.47 -3.90 16.51
C GLU A 1124 46.47 -4.35 15.05
N ASN A 1125 45.43 -5.08 14.60
CA ASN A 1125 45.30 -5.61 13.24
C ASN A 1125 44.01 -5.16 12.55
N PHE A 1126 43.38 -4.09 13.04
CA PHE A 1126 42.09 -3.60 12.53
C PHE A 1126 42.29 -2.56 11.44
N THR A 1127 41.95 -2.89 10.19
CA THR A 1127 41.84 -1.93 9.09
C THR A 1127 40.36 -1.69 8.81
N TYR A 1128 39.90 -0.43 8.87
CA TYR A 1128 38.54 -0.10 8.44
C TYR A 1128 38.37 -0.48 6.97
N ALA A 1129 37.26 -1.12 6.63
CA ALA A 1129 37.01 -1.54 5.25
C ALA A 1129 36.93 -0.30 4.34
N GLY A 1130 37.77 -0.30 3.30
CA GLY A 1130 38.16 0.85 2.47
C GLY A 1130 37.04 1.84 2.17
N ILE A 1131 37.32 3.12 2.43
CA ILE A 1131 36.50 4.23 1.95
C ILE A 1131 36.87 4.45 0.49
N ASP A 1132 36.03 3.97 -0.43
CA ASP A 1132 36.19 4.27 -1.85
C ASP A 1132 35.34 5.51 -2.17
N ALA A 1133 35.95 6.69 -2.10
CA ALA A 1133 35.26 7.95 -2.36
C ALA A 1133 34.63 8.01 -3.75
N THR A 1134 35.18 7.26 -4.74
CA THR A 1134 34.64 7.24 -6.10
C THR A 1134 33.33 6.44 -6.21
N ALA A 1135 33.07 5.54 -5.26
CA ALA A 1135 31.87 4.72 -5.23
C ALA A 1135 30.66 5.44 -4.60
N GLU A 1136 30.86 6.55 -3.87
CA GLU A 1136 29.76 7.31 -3.25
C GLU A 1136 29.15 8.37 -4.18
N GLU A 1137 29.89 8.90 -5.16
CA GLU A 1137 29.34 9.83 -6.16
C GLU A 1137 28.51 9.15 -7.26
N ALA A 1138 28.74 7.85 -7.49
CA ALA A 1138 28.05 7.02 -8.47
C ALA A 1138 26.67 6.57 -7.97
#